data_AF-A0A8J6Q286-F1
#
_entry.id   AF-A0A8J6Q286-F1
#
_cell.length_a   1.000
_cell.length_b   1.000
_cell.length_c   1.000
_cell.angle_alpha   90.00
_cell.angle_beta   90.00
_cell.angle_gamma   90.00
#
_symmetry.space_group_name_H-M   'P 1'
#
loop_
_entity.id
_entity.type
_entity.pdbx_description
1 polymer ?
#
loop_
_entity_poly.entity_id
_entity_poly.type
_entity_poly.pdbx_seq_one_letter_code
_entity_poly.pdbx_strand_id
1 'polypeptide(L)'
;MNQDYIKPDNWSIIEEGFDTSRVKSSESLFSIGNGAMGQRANFEETYSGPTFQGSYIAGVYYPDKTRVGWWKNGYPEYFAKVLNAPNWIGINVSINNETLDLFTCKAVKDFRRELNMKEGWLSRSFKATLQNNIEIQVKAKRFLCLELDEVGAIHYEVTPINSDASITFKPYLDAGITNEDTNWDDKFWDVLKVSNEGNQAFIEAKTMKTEFHTCTFMQSQVFVNGNAINISPDILKKDNFIAYSYSKNLKAGERFAIEKFGGYIVDRNYDKTKLVEASKSVLGKAETLGFSGLLKMQVQAWANIWDMADITIHGDVKAQQGIRFNIFQLNQTYLGKDSRLNIGPKGFTGEKYGGSTYWDTEAYCIPFYMATKNQNVARSLLEYRYNHLERAIENANKLGFTNGAALYPMVTMNGEECHNEWEITFEEIHRNGAIAFAIYNYYRYTNDYSYIPEKGLEVLIGIARFWQQRATFSTDKNKYVILGVTGPNEYENNVNNNWYTNYLAKWCIKYAIENIKKVEAEYYTDFIRIMTKTSLSESELNSWKEVADNMYFPYSEKHDVYLQQDGFLDKELVTVADLDQAQRPINQKWSWDRILRSPYIKQADVLQGFYFFEDDFSKEQLEKHFDFYEPFTVHESSLSPCVHSIQAAKLDRMEQAYTFYLRTSRLDLDDYNKEVHEGLHITSMAGTWMSIVEGFGGMRIKNSMLSFTPKIPKQWEGYSFKINFRNQILKVNVSHDETKFELEGNESMELLVDDNLQVIEPNNIENVSG
;
A
#
# COMPACT_ATOMS: atom_id res chain seq x y z
N MET A 1 6.17 -3.42 24.86
CA MET A 1 6.55 -2.00 24.80
C MET A 1 6.86 -1.68 23.36
N ASN A 2 6.30 -0.59 22.83
CA ASN A 2 6.51 -0.09 21.47
C ASN A 2 7.96 0.39 21.31
N GLN A 3 8.48 0.40 20.07
CA GLN A 3 9.86 0.82 19.80
C GLN A 3 9.93 2.34 19.53
N ASP A 4 10.10 3.18 20.56
CA ASP A 4 10.22 4.65 20.39
C ASP A 4 11.69 5.07 20.16
N TYR A 5 12.24 4.77 18.98
CA TYR A 5 13.62 5.12 18.61
C TYR A 5 13.75 6.09 17.43
N ILE A 6 12.65 6.35 16.73
CA ILE A 6 12.57 7.34 15.67
C ILE A 6 12.39 8.71 16.30
N LYS A 7 13.31 9.64 16.01
CA LYS A 7 13.16 11.02 16.50
C LYS A 7 11.99 11.71 15.80
N PRO A 8 11.08 12.38 16.54
CA PRO A 8 10.03 13.20 15.94
C PRO A 8 10.62 14.36 15.12
N ASP A 9 10.22 14.45 13.86
CA ASP A 9 10.56 15.53 12.95
C ASP A 9 9.42 15.70 11.93
N ASN A 10 9.19 16.93 11.48
CA ASN A 10 8.07 17.26 10.60
C ASN A 10 8.18 16.66 9.20
N TRP A 11 9.39 16.41 8.70
CA TRP A 11 9.65 16.03 7.30
C TRP A 11 10.62 14.87 7.15
N SER A 12 11.19 14.37 8.25
CA SER A 12 12.14 13.27 8.23
C SER A 12 11.78 12.15 9.19
N ILE A 13 12.12 10.91 8.80
CA ILE A 13 12.31 9.80 9.74
C ILE A 13 13.79 9.77 10.09
N ILE A 14 14.13 9.86 11.37
CA ILE A 14 15.52 9.99 11.84
C ILE A 14 15.81 8.90 12.88
N GLU A 15 16.81 8.07 12.59
CA GLU A 15 17.41 7.10 13.51
C GLU A 15 18.80 7.61 13.89
N GLU A 16 19.09 7.68 15.19
CA GLU A 16 20.42 8.02 15.72
C GLU A 16 20.94 6.92 16.64
N GLY A 17 22.23 6.65 16.54
CA GLY A 17 22.86 5.49 17.16
C GLY A 17 22.68 4.23 16.32
N PHE A 18 23.58 3.27 16.49
CA PHE A 18 23.57 2.02 15.74
C PHE A 18 23.27 0.86 16.69
N ASP A 19 22.10 0.24 16.53
CA ASP A 19 21.66 -0.95 17.26
C ASP A 19 21.43 -2.09 16.27
N THR A 20 22.25 -3.13 16.37
CA THR A 20 22.23 -4.27 15.44
C THR A 20 20.92 -5.05 15.49
N SER A 21 20.19 -4.99 16.61
CA SER A 21 18.89 -5.66 16.76
C SER A 21 17.77 -4.99 15.95
N ARG A 22 17.96 -3.73 15.52
CA ARG A 22 16.94 -2.93 14.81
C ARG A 22 17.12 -2.92 13.30
N VAL A 23 18.18 -3.50 12.77
CA VAL A 23 18.53 -3.35 11.34
C VAL A 23 17.41 -3.81 10.42
N LYS A 24 16.78 -4.96 10.65
CA LYS A 24 15.63 -5.44 9.84
C LYS A 24 14.43 -4.50 9.91
N SER A 25 14.14 -3.89 11.05
CA SER A 25 13.02 -2.93 11.19
C SER A 25 13.34 -1.60 10.51
N SER A 26 14.56 -1.07 10.71
CA SER A 26 15.03 0.16 10.07
C SER A 26 15.17 0.00 8.55
N GLU A 27 15.45 -1.20 8.06
CA GLU A 27 15.37 -1.51 6.62
C GLU A 27 13.96 -1.30 6.05
N SER A 28 12.91 -1.67 6.79
CA SER A 28 11.53 -1.44 6.38
C SER A 28 11.13 0.03 6.48
N LEU A 29 11.35 0.67 7.63
CA LEU A 29 10.97 2.07 7.89
C LEU A 29 11.56 3.06 6.90
N PHE A 30 12.79 2.82 6.47
CA PHE A 30 13.51 3.72 5.57
C PHE A 30 13.44 3.27 4.10
N SER A 31 12.53 2.35 3.76
CA SER A 31 12.37 1.87 2.38
C SER A 31 12.05 3.01 1.42
N ILE A 32 12.56 2.89 0.20
CA ILE A 32 12.35 3.86 -0.89
C ILE A 32 11.73 3.19 -2.12
N GLY A 33 10.98 3.96 -2.92
CA GLY A 33 10.17 3.50 -4.06
C GLY A 33 9.84 4.65 -5.02
N ASN A 34 9.58 4.33 -6.28
CA ASN A 34 9.13 5.30 -7.30
C ASN A 34 7.91 4.81 -8.10
N GLY A 35 7.17 3.83 -7.58
CA GLY A 35 6.03 3.19 -8.25
C GLY A 35 6.40 2.16 -9.32
N ALA A 36 7.60 2.21 -9.90
CA ALA A 36 8.10 1.24 -10.88
C ALA A 36 9.01 0.19 -10.25
N MET A 37 9.75 0.58 -9.21
CA MET A 37 10.55 -0.29 -8.37
C MET A 37 10.59 0.25 -6.94
N GLY A 38 11.04 -0.59 -6.01
CA GLY A 38 11.33 -0.15 -4.67
C GLY A 38 12.33 -1.06 -3.96
N GLN A 39 12.75 -0.61 -2.79
CA GLN A 39 13.86 -1.19 -2.09
C GLN A 39 13.81 -0.91 -0.60
N ARG A 40 14.14 -1.94 0.18
CA ARG A 40 14.43 -1.81 1.61
C ARG A 40 15.68 -0.96 1.84
N ALA A 41 15.82 -0.38 3.03
CA ALA A 41 16.96 0.45 3.42
C ALA A 41 18.25 -0.35 3.74
N ASN A 42 18.53 -1.42 2.98
CA ASN A 42 19.75 -2.23 3.11
C ASN A 42 20.98 -1.36 2.88
N PHE A 43 22.09 -1.68 3.54
CA PHE A 43 23.35 -0.95 3.35
C PHE A 43 23.94 -1.22 1.97
N GLU A 44 24.57 -0.20 1.39
CA GLU A 44 25.30 -0.33 0.13
C GLU A 44 26.54 -1.20 0.29
N GLU A 45 27.28 -1.01 1.39
CA GLU A 45 28.43 -1.83 1.75
C GLU A 45 28.07 -3.16 2.42
N THR A 46 29.09 -3.99 2.64
CA THR A 46 28.94 -5.26 3.35
C THR A 46 28.34 -5.04 4.74
N TYR A 47 27.34 -5.85 5.07
CA TYR A 47 26.82 -5.99 6.41
C TYR A 47 26.65 -7.48 6.70
N SER A 48 27.42 -8.02 7.64
CA SER A 48 27.41 -9.47 7.94
C SER A 48 26.43 -9.88 9.04
N GLY A 49 25.77 -8.90 9.69
CA GLY A 49 24.75 -9.14 10.70
C GLY A 49 23.38 -9.52 10.10
N PRO A 50 22.37 -9.77 10.95
CA PRO A 50 21.01 -10.06 10.49
C PRO A 50 20.42 -8.90 9.68
N THR A 51 20.07 -9.18 8.43
CA THR A 51 19.51 -8.24 7.44
C THR A 51 18.44 -8.95 6.63
N PHE A 52 17.52 -8.21 6.02
CA PHE A 52 16.59 -8.71 5.04
C PHE A 52 16.76 -7.92 3.74
N GLN A 53 17.53 -8.47 2.80
CA GLN A 53 17.79 -7.88 1.49
C GLN A 53 16.52 -7.89 0.63
N GLY A 54 16.05 -6.71 0.19
CA GLY A 54 14.85 -6.63 -0.65
C GLY A 54 14.94 -5.51 -1.68
N SER A 55 14.90 -5.88 -2.95
CA SER A 55 14.66 -4.99 -4.10
C SER A 55 13.50 -5.56 -4.91
N TYR A 56 12.57 -4.74 -5.38
CA TYR A 56 11.33 -5.22 -5.99
C TYR A 56 11.05 -4.44 -7.26
N ILE A 57 10.59 -5.14 -8.31
CA ILE A 57 10.19 -4.52 -9.57
C ILE A 57 8.68 -4.68 -9.72
N ALA A 58 7.99 -3.57 -9.97
CA ALA A 58 6.54 -3.57 -10.02
C ALA A 58 6.01 -4.48 -11.15
N GLY A 59 5.08 -5.37 -10.81
CA GLY A 59 4.46 -6.30 -11.74
C GLY A 59 5.35 -7.46 -12.20
N VAL A 60 6.58 -7.60 -11.68
CA VAL A 60 7.42 -8.79 -11.92
C VAL A 60 7.21 -9.77 -10.78
N TYR A 61 6.52 -10.87 -11.07
CA TYR A 61 6.12 -11.86 -10.07
C TYR A 61 6.46 -13.28 -10.50
N TYR A 62 6.38 -14.20 -9.54
CA TYR A 62 6.58 -15.63 -9.75
C TYR A 62 5.41 -16.45 -9.20
N PRO A 63 4.90 -17.43 -9.96
CA PRO A 63 3.88 -18.37 -9.49
C PRO A 63 4.55 -19.47 -8.67
N ASP A 64 4.69 -19.22 -7.37
CA ASP A 64 5.25 -20.19 -6.45
C ASP A 64 4.22 -21.30 -6.16
N LYS A 65 4.63 -22.56 -6.26
CA LYS A 65 3.67 -23.68 -6.21
C LYS A 65 2.95 -23.68 -4.88
N THR A 66 1.62 -23.80 -4.90
CA THR A 66 0.79 -23.80 -3.69
C THR A 66 1.27 -24.87 -2.71
N ARG A 67 1.50 -24.45 -1.47
CA ARG A 67 1.87 -25.30 -0.35
C ARG A 67 0.74 -25.31 0.67
N VAL A 68 0.10 -26.45 0.85
CA VAL A 68 -0.98 -26.66 1.81
C VAL A 68 -0.81 -28.00 2.51
N GLY A 69 -1.32 -28.12 3.74
CA GLY A 69 -1.36 -29.41 4.44
C GLY A 69 -2.32 -30.39 3.77
N TRP A 70 -3.49 -29.91 3.34
CA TRP A 70 -4.54 -30.72 2.71
C TRP A 70 -5.16 -29.96 1.55
N TRP A 71 -5.16 -30.55 0.36
CA TRP A 71 -5.77 -29.94 -0.82
C TRP A 71 -7.30 -29.91 -0.72
N LYS A 72 -7.90 -28.81 -1.20
CA LYS A 72 -9.35 -28.64 -1.37
C LYS A 72 -9.63 -28.34 -2.84
N ASN A 73 -10.66 -28.95 -3.41
CA ASN A 73 -11.08 -28.64 -4.77
C ASN A 73 -11.44 -27.15 -4.86
N GLY A 74 -10.89 -26.47 -5.86
CA GLY A 74 -10.99 -25.02 -6.01
C GLY A 74 -9.74 -24.25 -5.59
N TYR A 75 -8.80 -24.85 -4.86
CA TYR A 75 -7.55 -24.16 -4.51
C TYR A 75 -6.75 -23.75 -5.74
N PRO A 76 -6.04 -22.61 -5.68
CA PRO A 76 -5.17 -22.20 -6.75
C PRO A 76 -3.91 -23.08 -6.80
N GLU A 77 -3.35 -23.23 -8.00
CA GLU A 77 -2.17 -24.05 -8.23
C GLU A 77 -0.87 -23.37 -7.77
N TYR A 78 -0.90 -22.04 -7.62
CA TYR A 78 0.22 -21.23 -7.17
C TYR A 78 -0.22 -20.07 -6.28
N PHE A 79 0.72 -19.55 -5.49
CA PHE A 79 0.65 -18.24 -4.85
C PHE A 79 1.62 -17.30 -5.58
N ALA A 80 1.10 -16.26 -6.22
CA ALA A 80 1.95 -15.27 -6.90
C ALA A 80 2.66 -14.37 -5.88
N LYS A 81 3.97 -14.19 -6.05
CA LYS A 81 4.80 -13.30 -5.21
C LYS A 81 5.65 -12.39 -6.07
N VAL A 82 5.72 -11.09 -5.75
CA VAL A 82 6.76 -10.18 -6.25
C VAL A 82 8.10 -10.69 -5.76
N LEU A 83 9.05 -10.78 -6.69
CA LEU A 83 10.36 -11.34 -6.38
C LEU A 83 11.28 -10.30 -5.77
N ASN A 84 12.17 -10.77 -4.89
CA ASN A 84 13.40 -10.04 -4.67
C ASN A 84 14.15 -10.01 -6.01
N ALA A 85 14.53 -8.84 -6.48
CA ALA A 85 15.14 -8.60 -7.77
C ALA A 85 16.67 -8.56 -7.65
N PRO A 86 17.44 -8.80 -8.73
CA PRO A 86 18.89 -8.71 -8.71
C PRO A 86 19.37 -7.39 -8.07
N ASN A 87 20.30 -7.46 -7.13
CA ASN A 87 20.74 -6.31 -6.35
C ASN A 87 21.58 -5.36 -7.21
N TRP A 88 21.13 -4.10 -7.32
CA TRP A 88 21.86 -3.04 -8.02
C TRP A 88 22.55 -2.04 -7.07
N ILE A 89 22.26 -2.01 -5.77
CA ILE A 89 22.79 -0.96 -4.88
C ILE A 89 24.21 -1.21 -4.37
N GLY A 90 24.69 -2.45 -4.48
CA GLY A 90 25.91 -2.89 -3.83
C GLY A 90 27.15 -2.04 -4.13
N ILE A 91 27.83 -1.58 -3.08
CA ILE A 91 29.12 -0.87 -3.10
C ILE A 91 29.95 -1.41 -1.93
N ASN A 92 30.68 -2.51 -2.15
CA ASN A 92 31.60 -3.01 -1.13
C ASN A 92 32.77 -2.03 -0.98
N VAL A 93 33.18 -1.77 0.27
CA VAL A 93 34.25 -0.81 0.58
C VAL A 93 35.37 -1.53 1.32
N SER A 94 36.62 -1.27 0.94
CA SER A 94 37.79 -1.75 1.68
C SER A 94 38.73 -0.61 2.04
N ILE A 95 39.24 -0.61 3.27
CA ILE A 95 40.19 0.38 3.80
C ILE A 95 41.48 -0.36 4.19
N ASN A 96 42.58 -0.09 3.49
CA ASN A 96 43.85 -0.83 3.63
C ASN A 96 43.65 -2.37 3.54
N ASN A 97 42.85 -2.81 2.57
CA ASN A 97 42.43 -4.20 2.34
C ASN A 97 41.50 -4.82 3.41
N GLU A 98 41.08 -4.08 4.43
CA GLU A 98 40.05 -4.53 5.37
C GLU A 98 38.65 -4.11 4.88
N THR A 99 37.68 -5.03 4.89
CA THR A 99 36.30 -4.73 4.51
C THR A 99 35.62 -3.84 5.55
N LEU A 100 34.94 -2.79 5.09
CA LEU A 100 34.02 -2.03 5.93
C LEU A 100 32.75 -2.84 6.15
N ASP A 101 32.49 -3.21 7.40
CA ASP A 101 31.27 -3.89 7.84
C ASP A 101 30.91 -3.39 9.24
N LEU A 102 29.78 -2.69 9.35
CA LEU A 102 29.35 -2.09 10.62
C LEU A 102 29.05 -3.12 11.71
N PHE A 103 28.74 -4.37 11.34
CA PHE A 103 28.52 -5.43 12.31
C PHE A 103 29.80 -5.84 13.04
N THR A 104 30.94 -5.74 12.34
CA THR A 104 32.24 -6.22 12.85
C THR A 104 33.22 -5.09 13.18
N CYS A 105 32.88 -3.83 12.91
CA CYS A 105 33.69 -2.68 13.33
C CYS A 105 33.92 -2.64 14.84
N LYS A 106 35.10 -2.16 15.28
CA LYS A 106 35.42 -2.00 16.71
C LYS A 106 34.50 -0.98 17.39
N ALA A 107 34.14 0.08 16.68
CA ALA A 107 33.23 1.10 17.16
C ALA A 107 32.51 1.76 15.99
N VAL A 108 31.24 2.11 16.22
CA VAL A 108 30.44 2.97 15.35
C VAL A 108 29.99 4.16 16.18
N LYS A 109 30.28 5.38 15.72
CA LYS A 109 29.97 6.64 16.39
C LYS A 109 29.23 7.56 15.43
N ASP A 110 28.47 8.51 15.98
CA ASP A 110 27.73 9.53 15.22
C ASP A 110 26.86 8.93 14.10
N PHE A 111 26.34 7.71 14.32
CA PHE A 111 25.47 7.05 13.36
C PHE A 111 24.16 7.83 13.27
N ARG A 112 23.80 8.19 12.04
CA ARG A 112 22.52 8.82 11.72
C ARG A 112 22.02 8.27 10.40
N ARG A 113 20.76 7.82 10.38
CA ARG A 113 20.01 7.49 9.17
C ARG A 113 18.84 8.45 9.07
N GLU A 114 18.60 8.99 7.88
CA GLU A 114 17.51 9.93 7.62
C GLU A 114 16.83 9.60 6.31
N LEU A 115 15.52 9.39 6.37
CA LEU A 115 14.64 9.43 5.22
C LEU A 115 13.98 10.80 5.19
N ASN A 116 14.40 11.66 4.27
CA ASN A 116 13.78 12.96 4.06
C ASN A 116 12.58 12.79 3.13
N MET A 117 11.39 12.94 3.68
CA MET A 117 10.13 12.71 2.97
C MET A 117 9.79 13.89 2.06
N LYS A 118 10.23 15.11 2.42
CA LYS A 118 9.97 16.33 1.65
C LYS A 118 10.66 16.30 0.28
N GLU A 119 11.90 15.83 0.27
CA GLU A 119 12.78 15.82 -0.89
C GLU A 119 12.96 14.41 -1.49
N GLY A 120 12.48 13.38 -0.80
CA GLY A 120 12.43 12.01 -1.28
C GLY A 120 13.78 11.32 -1.45
N TRP A 121 14.65 11.43 -0.45
CA TRP A 121 15.92 10.74 -0.42
C TRP A 121 16.19 10.08 0.93
N LEU A 122 16.96 9.01 0.89
CA LEU A 122 17.51 8.31 2.05
C LEU A 122 18.98 8.68 2.20
N SER A 123 19.42 8.98 3.41
CA SER A 123 20.82 9.21 3.74
C SER A 123 21.26 8.46 4.98
N ARG A 124 22.55 8.16 5.04
CA ARG A 124 23.21 7.54 6.19
C ARG A 124 24.59 8.13 6.38
N SER A 125 24.94 8.47 7.61
CA SER A 125 26.26 8.96 7.97
C SER A 125 26.73 8.37 9.28
N PHE A 126 28.02 8.08 9.38
CA PHE A 126 28.62 7.54 10.60
C PHE A 126 30.13 7.73 10.59
N LYS A 127 30.75 7.57 11.76
CA LYS A 127 32.18 7.31 11.91
C LYS A 127 32.37 5.87 12.35
N ALA A 128 33.31 5.17 11.74
CA ALA A 128 33.62 3.79 12.08
C ALA A 128 35.11 3.64 12.39
N THR A 129 35.42 2.88 13.44
CA THR A 129 36.77 2.38 13.73
C THR A 129 36.84 0.93 13.29
N LEU A 130 37.65 0.65 12.27
CA LEU A 130 37.85 -0.70 11.75
C LEU A 130 38.78 -1.53 12.66
N GLN A 131 38.90 -2.84 12.42
CA GLN A 131 39.75 -3.75 13.19
C GLN A 131 41.24 -3.38 13.08
N ASN A 132 41.68 -2.84 11.95
CA ASN A 132 43.01 -2.27 11.75
C ASN A 132 43.25 -0.92 12.46
N ASN A 133 42.27 -0.41 13.24
CA ASN A 133 42.29 0.87 13.94
C ASN A 133 42.25 2.11 13.05
N ILE A 134 41.97 1.96 11.75
CA ILE A 134 41.70 3.11 10.88
C ILE A 134 40.30 3.64 11.22
N GLU A 135 40.23 4.95 11.43
CA GLU A 135 38.98 5.67 11.61
C GLU A 135 38.56 6.31 10.29
N ILE A 136 37.31 6.08 9.90
CA ILE A 136 36.73 6.68 8.70
C ILE A 136 35.42 7.40 9.04
N GLN A 137 35.08 8.40 8.23
CA GLN A 137 33.74 8.96 8.14
C GLN A 137 33.12 8.51 6.83
N VAL A 138 31.86 8.08 6.89
CA VAL A 138 31.05 7.72 5.72
C VAL A 138 29.84 8.62 5.62
N LYS A 139 29.50 9.01 4.38
CA LYS A 139 28.22 9.64 4.04
C LYS A 139 27.67 8.98 2.78
N ALA A 140 26.47 8.43 2.88
CA ALA A 140 25.72 7.86 1.77
C ALA A 140 24.42 8.65 1.59
N LYS A 141 24.05 8.94 0.34
CA LYS A 141 22.72 9.46 -0.02
C LYS A 141 22.23 8.74 -1.26
N ARG A 142 20.99 8.25 -1.23
CA ARG A 142 20.36 7.56 -2.34
C ARG A 142 18.88 7.90 -2.52
N PHE A 143 18.38 7.73 -3.73
CA PHE A 143 16.96 7.84 -4.07
C PHE A 143 16.65 7.05 -5.34
N LEU A 144 15.36 6.73 -5.54
CA LEU A 144 14.84 6.22 -6.81
C LEU A 144 14.15 7.39 -7.52
N CYS A 145 14.53 7.67 -8.75
CA CYS A 145 14.06 8.83 -9.49
C CYS A 145 12.57 8.69 -9.83
N LEU A 146 11.77 9.69 -9.50
CA LEU A 146 10.35 9.74 -9.86
C LEU A 146 10.10 10.04 -11.35
N GLU A 147 11.07 10.61 -12.06
CA GLU A 147 10.91 11.01 -13.48
C GLU A 147 11.58 10.06 -14.48
N LEU A 148 12.55 9.27 -14.00
CA LEU A 148 13.18 8.18 -14.75
C LEU A 148 12.91 6.90 -13.97
N ASP A 149 11.79 6.26 -14.30
CA ASP A 149 11.22 5.12 -13.57
C ASP A 149 12.25 3.99 -13.36
N GLU A 150 13.20 3.84 -14.28
CA GLU A 150 14.19 2.78 -14.28
C GLU A 150 15.45 3.08 -13.43
N VAL A 151 15.64 4.31 -12.95
CA VAL A 151 16.92 4.78 -12.36
C VAL A 151 16.82 5.08 -10.88
N GLY A 152 17.71 4.47 -10.11
CA GLY A 152 18.17 4.94 -8.82
C GLY A 152 19.56 5.56 -8.89
N ALA A 153 19.86 6.44 -7.93
CA ALA A 153 21.13 7.13 -7.82
C ALA A 153 21.67 7.03 -6.40
N ILE A 154 22.98 6.80 -6.27
CA ILE A 154 23.69 6.69 -5.00
C ILE A 154 24.92 7.59 -5.07
N HIS A 155 25.12 8.42 -4.05
CA HIS A 155 26.38 9.10 -3.77
C HIS A 155 26.94 8.56 -2.46
N TYR A 156 28.13 7.97 -2.50
CA TYR A 156 28.77 7.35 -1.34
C TYR A 156 30.18 7.92 -1.16
N GLU A 157 30.46 8.52 -0.01
CA GLU A 157 31.70 9.23 0.30
C GLU A 157 32.37 8.61 1.53
N VAL A 158 33.68 8.40 1.47
CA VAL A 158 34.54 7.96 2.58
C VAL A 158 35.66 8.95 2.79
N THR A 159 35.89 9.33 4.05
CA THR A 159 36.99 10.21 4.49
C THR A 159 37.81 9.47 5.55
N PRO A 160 39.11 9.21 5.37
CA PRO A 160 39.95 8.71 6.44
C PRO A 160 40.25 9.84 7.44
N ILE A 161 40.14 9.55 8.74
CA ILE A 161 40.17 10.55 9.82
C ILE A 161 41.53 10.60 10.50
N ASN A 162 42.00 9.46 11.01
CA ASN A 162 43.15 9.40 11.92
C ASN A 162 44.49 9.10 11.25
N SER A 163 44.48 8.64 10.01
CA SER A 163 45.70 8.39 9.21
C SER A 163 45.40 8.38 7.72
N ASP A 164 46.44 8.42 6.90
CA ASP A 164 46.33 8.13 5.47
C ASP A 164 45.82 6.70 5.25
N ALA A 165 45.08 6.48 4.16
CA ALA A 165 44.51 5.18 3.86
C ALA A 165 44.36 4.94 2.35
N SER A 166 44.51 3.69 1.95
CA SER A 166 44.06 3.21 0.64
C SER A 166 42.59 2.81 0.75
N ILE A 167 41.74 3.46 -0.05
CA ILE A 167 40.30 3.19 -0.10
C ILE A 167 39.98 2.55 -1.44
N THR A 168 39.25 1.45 -1.41
CA THR A 168 38.76 0.76 -2.61
C THR A 168 37.23 0.70 -2.59
N PHE A 169 36.60 1.28 -3.61
CA PHE A 169 35.18 1.08 -3.90
C PHE A 169 34.99 -0.06 -4.87
N LYS A 170 34.07 -0.97 -4.56
CA LYS A 170 33.68 -2.11 -5.39
C LYS A 170 32.18 -2.11 -5.66
N PRO A 171 31.67 -1.24 -6.56
CA PRO A 171 30.27 -1.29 -6.96
C PRO A 171 30.00 -2.58 -7.73
N TYR A 172 28.85 -3.22 -7.46
CA TYR A 172 28.50 -4.49 -8.08
C TYR A 172 27.03 -4.61 -8.47
N LEU A 173 26.76 -5.56 -9.36
CA LEU A 173 25.45 -6.15 -9.62
C LEU A 173 25.46 -7.61 -9.21
N ASP A 174 24.39 -8.07 -8.57
CA ASP A 174 24.27 -9.45 -8.09
C ASP A 174 22.89 -10.04 -8.39
N ALA A 175 22.84 -11.07 -9.23
CA ALA A 175 21.62 -11.85 -9.52
C ALA A 175 21.61 -13.20 -8.79
N GLY A 176 22.51 -13.43 -7.84
CA GLY A 176 22.53 -14.58 -6.93
C GLY A 176 21.61 -14.44 -5.71
N ILE A 177 20.66 -13.49 -5.75
CA ILE A 177 19.73 -13.21 -4.65
C ILE A 177 18.69 -14.33 -4.46
N THR A 178 18.13 -14.39 -3.26
CA THR A 178 17.05 -15.31 -2.87
C THR A 178 15.93 -14.53 -2.20
N ASN A 179 14.76 -15.17 -2.09
CA ASN A 179 13.60 -14.67 -1.36
C ASN A 179 13.56 -15.33 0.04
N GLU A 180 13.18 -14.58 1.08
CA GLU A 180 12.97 -15.16 2.42
C GLU A 180 11.65 -15.99 2.49
N ASP A 181 10.60 -15.58 1.75
CA ASP A 181 9.29 -16.23 1.73
C ASP A 181 9.11 -17.13 0.48
N THR A 182 9.97 -18.14 0.34
CA THR A 182 9.86 -19.16 -0.71
C THR A 182 9.21 -20.44 -0.18
N ASN A 183 8.25 -21.00 -0.92
CA ASN A 183 7.54 -22.20 -0.48
C ASN A 183 8.45 -23.46 -0.52
N TRP A 184 9.44 -23.47 -1.42
CA TRP A 184 10.25 -24.65 -1.78
C TRP A 184 11.75 -24.38 -1.99
N ASP A 185 12.28 -23.24 -1.54
CA ASP A 185 13.67 -22.82 -1.77
C ASP A 185 14.07 -22.76 -3.27
N ASP A 186 13.09 -22.52 -4.14
CA ASP A 186 13.27 -22.43 -5.59
C ASP A 186 14.16 -21.23 -5.97
N LYS A 187 15.02 -21.43 -6.97
CA LYS A 187 15.66 -20.33 -7.69
C LYS A 187 14.61 -19.64 -8.56
N PHE A 188 14.46 -18.33 -8.43
CA PHE A 188 13.44 -17.59 -9.18
C PHE A 188 13.95 -16.90 -10.45
N TRP A 189 15.26 -16.61 -10.50
CA TRP A 189 15.90 -15.90 -11.60
C TRP A 189 16.84 -16.80 -12.39
N ASP A 190 16.69 -16.84 -13.70
CA ASP A 190 17.65 -17.42 -14.63
C ASP A 190 18.51 -16.31 -15.24
N VAL A 191 19.83 -16.40 -15.07
CA VAL A 191 20.76 -15.38 -15.59
C VAL A 191 21.13 -15.75 -17.02
N LEU A 192 20.77 -14.89 -17.95
CA LEU A 192 20.96 -15.11 -19.38
C LEU A 192 22.34 -14.62 -19.82
N LYS A 193 22.75 -13.44 -19.33
CA LYS A 193 24.01 -12.83 -19.74
C LYS A 193 24.50 -11.78 -18.75
N VAL A 194 25.80 -11.84 -18.46
CA VAL A 194 26.52 -10.77 -17.76
C VAL A 194 27.42 -10.07 -18.78
N SER A 195 27.33 -8.76 -18.89
CA SER A 195 28.13 -7.97 -19.85
C SER A 195 28.53 -6.61 -19.30
N ASN A 196 29.48 -5.96 -19.96
CA ASN A 196 29.96 -4.64 -19.57
C ASN A 196 30.52 -3.89 -20.79
N GLU A 197 30.51 -2.56 -20.70
CA GLU A 197 31.11 -1.65 -21.66
C GLU A 197 31.59 -0.38 -20.93
N GLY A 198 32.89 -0.07 -21.01
CA GLY A 198 33.47 1.05 -20.27
C GLY A 198 33.18 0.94 -18.76
N ASN A 199 32.51 1.96 -18.22
CA ASN A 199 32.10 2.04 -16.82
C ASN A 199 30.66 1.55 -16.57
N GLN A 200 30.05 0.86 -17.54
CA GLN A 200 28.68 0.34 -17.45
C GLN A 200 28.67 -1.19 -17.41
N ALA A 201 27.87 -1.76 -16.52
CA ALA A 201 27.67 -3.20 -16.38
C ALA A 201 26.20 -3.57 -16.44
N PHE A 202 25.91 -4.77 -16.95
CA PHE A 202 24.58 -5.26 -17.21
C PHE A 202 24.46 -6.73 -16.83
N ILE A 203 23.37 -7.10 -16.16
CA ILE A 203 22.93 -8.48 -15.98
C ILE A 203 21.55 -8.62 -16.62
N GLU A 204 21.45 -9.40 -17.69
CA GLU A 204 20.20 -9.83 -18.29
C GLU A 204 19.75 -11.12 -17.59
N ALA A 205 18.55 -11.11 -17.03
CA ALA A 205 17.96 -12.24 -16.35
C ALA A 205 16.47 -12.37 -16.71
N LYS A 206 15.90 -13.56 -16.51
CA LYS A 206 14.45 -13.77 -16.62
C LYS A 206 13.91 -14.57 -15.45
N THR A 207 12.65 -14.38 -15.12
CA THR A 207 11.97 -15.23 -14.13
C THR A 207 11.72 -16.64 -14.70
N MET A 208 11.98 -17.72 -13.94
CA MET A 208 11.98 -19.08 -14.51
C MET A 208 10.61 -19.59 -15.04
N LYS A 209 9.48 -19.14 -14.47
CA LYS A 209 8.12 -19.62 -14.84
C LYS A 209 7.32 -18.60 -15.66
N THR A 210 7.38 -17.33 -15.28
CA THR A 210 6.65 -16.23 -15.91
C THR A 210 7.42 -15.59 -17.06
N GLU A 211 8.71 -15.91 -17.22
CA GLU A 211 9.59 -15.38 -18.26
C GLU A 211 9.59 -13.85 -18.43
N PHE A 212 9.37 -13.09 -17.35
CA PHE A 212 9.65 -11.65 -17.37
C PHE A 212 11.15 -11.43 -17.54
N HIS A 213 11.54 -10.81 -18.66
CA HIS A 213 12.92 -10.47 -18.94
C HIS A 213 13.28 -9.11 -18.35
N THR A 214 14.44 -9.06 -17.70
CA THR A 214 14.94 -7.86 -17.03
C THR A 214 16.41 -7.63 -17.38
N CYS A 215 16.81 -6.37 -17.44
CA CYS A 215 18.20 -5.97 -17.43
C CYS A 215 18.45 -5.13 -16.18
N THR A 216 19.22 -5.69 -15.25
CA THR A 216 19.75 -4.94 -14.12
C THR A 216 21.03 -4.26 -14.58
N PHE A 217 21.12 -2.95 -14.39
CA PHE A 217 22.25 -2.18 -14.89
C PHE A 217 22.88 -1.33 -13.80
N MET A 218 24.17 -1.02 -13.99
CA MET A 218 24.85 0.02 -13.22
C MET A 218 25.82 0.79 -14.09
N GLN A 219 26.10 2.00 -13.64
CA GLN A 219 27.26 2.78 -14.03
C GLN A 219 27.84 3.48 -12.81
N SER A 220 29.17 3.61 -12.76
CA SER A 220 29.85 4.32 -11.67
C SER A 220 30.91 5.31 -12.14
N GLN A 221 31.03 6.41 -11.39
CA GLN A 221 32.10 7.40 -11.52
C GLN A 221 32.66 7.74 -10.13
N VAL A 222 33.96 7.99 -10.04
CA VAL A 222 34.64 8.29 -8.77
C VAL A 222 35.21 9.71 -8.73
N PHE A 223 35.30 10.26 -7.51
CA PHE A 223 35.65 11.64 -7.25
C PHE A 223 36.64 11.74 -6.10
N VAL A 224 37.60 12.66 -6.19
CA VAL A 224 38.46 13.05 -5.06
C VAL A 224 38.23 14.51 -4.75
N ASN A 225 37.85 14.80 -3.50
CA ASN A 225 37.52 16.15 -3.02
C ASN A 225 36.49 16.86 -3.93
N GLY A 226 35.52 16.12 -4.46
CA GLY A 226 34.47 16.63 -5.36
C GLY A 226 34.86 16.74 -6.84
N ASN A 227 36.12 16.49 -7.21
CA ASN A 227 36.55 16.49 -8.60
C ASN A 227 36.49 15.08 -9.18
N ALA A 228 35.79 14.92 -10.31
CA ALA A 228 35.75 13.66 -11.03
C ALA A 228 37.17 13.23 -11.43
N ILE A 229 37.48 11.95 -11.25
CA ILE A 229 38.74 11.37 -11.71
C ILE A 229 38.45 10.21 -12.65
N ASN A 230 39.27 10.07 -13.68
CA ASN A 230 39.15 8.97 -14.62
C ASN A 230 40.05 7.82 -14.17
N ILE A 231 39.45 6.80 -13.57
CA ILE A 231 40.10 5.54 -13.21
C ILE A 231 39.41 4.44 -14.02
N SER A 232 40.16 3.72 -14.85
CA SER A 232 39.65 2.49 -15.46
C SER A 232 39.47 1.43 -14.37
N PRO A 233 38.28 0.84 -14.21
CA PRO A 233 38.05 -0.14 -13.16
C PRO A 233 38.73 -1.48 -13.47
N ASP A 234 39.24 -2.15 -12.43
CA ASP A 234 39.46 -3.60 -12.52
C ASP A 234 38.10 -4.30 -12.46
N ILE A 235 37.90 -5.32 -13.30
CA ILE A 235 36.60 -5.97 -13.47
C ILE A 235 36.66 -7.40 -12.92
N LEU A 236 35.79 -7.70 -11.96
CA LEU A 236 35.50 -9.06 -11.53
C LEU A 236 34.16 -9.48 -12.12
N LYS A 237 34.19 -10.38 -13.10
CA LYS A 237 32.99 -10.93 -13.75
C LYS A 237 32.86 -12.42 -13.44
N LYS A 238 31.65 -12.83 -13.04
CA LYS A 238 31.21 -14.21 -12.82
C LYS A 238 29.87 -14.43 -13.54
N ASP A 239 29.32 -15.64 -13.44
CA ASP A 239 28.10 -16.03 -14.18
C ASP A 239 26.84 -15.26 -13.78
N ASN A 240 26.74 -14.83 -12.52
CA ASN A 240 25.59 -14.11 -11.97
C ASN A 240 25.95 -12.80 -11.27
N PHE A 241 27.20 -12.36 -11.42
CA PHE A 241 27.75 -11.26 -10.64
C PHE A 241 28.78 -10.49 -11.46
N ILE A 242 28.78 -9.16 -11.32
CA ILE A 242 29.83 -8.32 -11.87
C ILE A 242 30.13 -7.17 -10.92
N ALA A 243 31.42 -6.94 -10.67
CA ALA A 243 31.91 -5.83 -9.86
C ALA A 243 33.02 -5.08 -10.56
N TYR A 244 33.08 -3.78 -10.30
CA TYR A 244 34.24 -2.95 -10.59
C TYR A 244 35.07 -2.72 -9.34
N SER A 245 36.28 -2.22 -9.51
CA SER A 245 37.16 -1.84 -8.40
C SER A 245 37.88 -0.54 -8.74
N TYR A 246 37.69 0.46 -7.88
CA TYR A 246 38.34 1.76 -7.96
C TYR A 246 39.13 1.98 -6.68
N SER A 247 40.46 2.12 -6.78
CA SER A 247 41.34 2.29 -5.62
C SER A 247 42.06 3.62 -5.64
N LYS A 248 42.17 4.26 -4.47
CA LYS A 248 42.92 5.51 -4.31
C LYS A 248 43.57 5.58 -2.93
N ASN A 249 44.84 5.97 -2.91
CA ASN A 249 45.51 6.39 -1.68
C ASN A 249 45.11 7.83 -1.36
N LEU A 250 44.61 8.06 -0.16
CA LEU A 250 44.20 9.37 0.34
C LEU A 250 44.96 9.76 1.59
N LYS A 251 45.20 11.06 1.72
CA LYS A 251 45.64 11.65 2.98
C LYS A 251 44.48 11.74 3.97
N ALA A 252 44.78 11.73 5.26
CA ALA A 252 43.79 12.04 6.29
C ALA A 252 43.05 13.35 5.97
N GLY A 253 41.72 13.32 6.00
CA GLY A 253 40.84 14.45 5.69
C GLY A 253 40.47 14.62 4.20
N GLU A 254 41.12 13.92 3.26
CA GLU A 254 40.68 13.91 1.86
C GLU A 254 39.47 12.99 1.66
N ARG A 255 38.64 13.29 0.66
CA ARG A 255 37.37 12.58 0.44
C ARG A 255 37.43 11.78 -0.85
N PHE A 256 37.16 10.47 -0.77
CA PHE A 256 36.91 9.62 -1.94
C PHE A 256 35.42 9.38 -2.03
N ALA A 257 34.80 9.71 -3.16
CA ALA A 257 33.39 9.45 -3.39
C ALA A 257 33.18 8.63 -4.67
N ILE A 258 32.07 7.90 -4.69
CA ILE A 258 31.55 7.21 -5.86
C ILE A 258 30.09 7.64 -6.07
N GLU A 259 29.78 8.01 -7.30
CA GLU A 259 28.39 8.11 -7.77
C GLU A 259 28.06 6.86 -8.57
N LYS A 260 26.95 6.21 -8.23
CA LYS A 260 26.45 5.01 -8.90
C LYS A 260 25.02 5.27 -9.37
N PHE A 261 24.78 5.09 -10.66
CA PHE A 261 23.44 5.06 -11.25
C PHE A 261 23.11 3.61 -11.60
N GLY A 262 21.90 3.15 -11.31
CA GLY A 262 21.52 1.78 -11.60
C GLY A 262 20.03 1.53 -11.39
N GLY A 263 19.57 0.33 -11.70
CA GLY A 263 18.17 -0.05 -11.59
C GLY A 263 17.80 -1.11 -12.62
N TYR A 264 16.59 -1.02 -13.18
CA TYR A 264 16.00 -2.11 -13.97
C TYR A 264 15.31 -1.62 -15.24
N ILE A 265 15.61 -2.28 -16.37
CA ILE A 265 14.74 -2.28 -17.55
C ILE A 265 13.96 -3.60 -17.55
N VAL A 266 12.65 -3.55 -17.82
CA VAL A 266 11.76 -4.71 -17.87
C VAL A 266 11.03 -4.83 -19.20
N ASP A 267 10.85 -6.06 -19.68
CA ASP A 267 10.13 -6.34 -20.93
C ASP A 267 8.62 -6.04 -20.90
N ARG A 268 8.08 -5.77 -19.71
CA ARG A 268 6.74 -5.18 -19.57
C ARG A 268 6.63 -3.82 -20.28
N ASN A 269 7.73 -3.06 -20.38
CA ASN A 269 7.75 -1.71 -20.94
C ASN A 269 8.62 -1.61 -22.20
N TYR A 270 9.47 -2.60 -22.45
CA TYR A 270 10.48 -2.58 -23.49
C TYR A 270 10.50 -3.89 -24.29
N ASP A 271 11.02 -3.85 -25.51
CA ASP A 271 11.30 -5.08 -26.25
C ASP A 271 12.38 -5.89 -25.51
N LYS A 272 12.05 -7.15 -25.16
CA LYS A 272 12.95 -8.07 -24.45
C LYS A 272 14.30 -8.29 -25.14
N THR A 273 14.40 -8.04 -26.45
CA THR A 273 15.66 -8.18 -27.21
C THR A 273 16.55 -6.94 -27.14
N LYS A 274 16.05 -5.83 -26.59
CA LYS A 274 16.72 -4.51 -26.56
C LYS A 274 16.93 -3.97 -25.16
N LEU A 275 16.84 -4.79 -24.11
CA LEU A 275 16.91 -4.32 -22.73
C LEU A 275 18.24 -3.64 -22.38
N VAL A 276 19.37 -4.15 -22.90
CA VAL A 276 20.69 -3.50 -22.72
C VAL A 276 20.77 -2.16 -23.46
N GLU A 277 20.20 -2.06 -24.67
CA GLU A 277 20.17 -0.81 -25.43
C GLU A 277 19.34 0.26 -24.71
N ALA A 278 18.17 -0.12 -24.19
CA ALA A 278 17.35 0.74 -23.34
C ALA A 278 18.10 1.16 -22.06
N SER A 279 18.81 0.24 -21.42
CA SER A 279 19.62 0.52 -20.22
C SER A 279 20.70 1.57 -20.52
N LYS A 280 21.40 1.45 -21.66
CA LYS A 280 22.40 2.44 -22.10
C LYS A 280 21.80 3.81 -22.36
N SER A 281 20.63 3.86 -22.99
CA SER A 281 19.92 5.11 -23.27
C SER A 281 19.54 5.84 -21.98
N VAL A 282 19.01 5.11 -21.01
CA VAL A 282 18.64 5.65 -19.69
C VAL A 282 19.88 6.08 -18.89
N LEU A 283 20.94 5.28 -18.89
CA LEU A 283 22.22 5.63 -18.27
C LEU A 283 22.83 6.89 -18.88
N GLY A 284 22.79 7.05 -20.21
CA GLY A 284 23.29 8.26 -20.86
C GLY A 284 22.56 9.55 -20.43
N LYS A 285 21.25 9.45 -20.13
CA LYS A 285 20.49 10.57 -19.52
C LYS A 285 20.95 10.82 -18.09
N ALA A 286 21.09 9.77 -17.28
CA ALA A 286 21.54 9.86 -15.90
C ALA A 286 22.95 10.47 -15.78
N GLU A 287 23.88 10.08 -16.66
CA GLU A 287 25.22 10.65 -16.78
C GLU A 287 25.20 12.14 -17.10
N THR A 288 24.39 12.53 -18.09
CA THR A 288 24.29 13.92 -18.53
C THR A 288 23.78 14.82 -17.42
N LEU A 289 22.83 14.33 -16.62
CA LEU A 289 22.27 15.06 -15.48
C LEU A 289 23.19 15.02 -14.24
N GLY A 290 23.91 13.92 -14.05
CA GLY A 290 24.67 13.62 -12.84
C GLY A 290 23.80 13.46 -11.59
N PHE A 291 24.41 13.12 -10.46
CA PHE A 291 23.67 12.92 -9.20
C PHE A 291 22.92 14.19 -8.77
N SER A 292 23.57 15.35 -8.89
CA SER A 292 22.98 16.64 -8.50
C SER A 292 21.80 17.05 -9.39
N GLY A 293 21.85 16.76 -10.70
CA GLY A 293 20.72 17.04 -11.60
C GLY A 293 19.53 16.13 -11.30
N LEU A 294 19.77 14.83 -11.13
CA LEU A 294 18.73 13.87 -10.75
C LEU A 294 18.11 14.21 -9.39
N LEU A 295 18.91 14.63 -8.41
CA LEU A 295 18.40 15.03 -7.10
C LEU A 295 17.49 16.27 -7.19
N LYS A 296 17.83 17.26 -8.03
CA LYS A 296 16.95 18.41 -8.27
C LYS A 296 15.62 17.99 -8.88
N MET A 297 15.63 17.05 -9.83
CA MET A 297 14.41 16.49 -10.41
C MET A 297 13.57 15.76 -9.36
N GLN A 298 14.21 14.95 -8.51
CA GLN A 298 13.56 14.25 -7.41
C GLN A 298 12.87 15.23 -6.44
N VAL A 299 13.59 16.28 -6.00
CA VAL A 299 13.06 17.32 -5.11
C VAL A 299 11.84 18.00 -5.73
N GLN A 300 11.90 18.33 -7.03
CA GLN A 300 10.78 18.98 -7.72
C GLN A 300 9.57 18.05 -7.86
N ALA A 301 9.80 16.77 -8.18
CA ALA A 301 8.73 15.78 -8.30
C ALA A 301 8.02 15.57 -6.95
N TRP A 302 8.78 15.48 -5.85
CA TRP A 302 8.18 15.41 -4.51
C TRP A 302 7.48 16.69 -4.09
N ALA A 303 8.02 17.87 -4.43
CA ALA A 303 7.33 19.13 -4.18
C ALA A 303 5.94 19.16 -4.85
N ASN A 304 5.83 18.66 -6.09
CA ASN A 304 4.56 18.57 -6.80
C ASN A 304 3.59 17.57 -6.14
N ILE A 305 4.09 16.46 -5.60
CA ILE A 305 3.27 15.50 -4.85
C ILE A 305 2.76 16.15 -3.56
N TRP A 306 3.64 16.80 -2.80
CA TRP A 306 3.30 17.42 -1.52
C TRP A 306 2.37 18.62 -1.66
N ASP A 307 2.45 19.36 -2.76
CA ASP A 307 1.55 20.48 -3.02
C ASP A 307 0.07 20.07 -3.02
N MET A 308 -0.22 18.83 -3.43
CA MET A 308 -1.58 18.28 -3.43
C MET A 308 -1.86 17.35 -2.23
N ALA A 309 -0.90 16.54 -1.81
CA ALA A 309 -1.13 15.46 -0.86
C ALA A 309 -0.80 15.81 0.60
N ASP A 310 -0.10 16.91 0.89
CA ASP A 310 0.31 17.23 2.27
C ASP A 310 -0.90 17.43 3.20
N ILE A 311 -0.75 16.96 4.43
CA ILE A 311 -1.64 17.27 5.53
C ILE A 311 -0.78 17.94 6.59
N THR A 312 -1.13 19.17 6.95
CA THR A 312 -0.46 19.88 8.03
C THR A 312 -1.18 19.63 9.34
N ILE A 313 -0.43 19.43 10.42
CA ILE A 313 -0.91 19.31 11.79
C ILE A 313 -0.02 20.22 12.65
N HIS A 314 -0.65 21.18 13.33
CA HIS A 314 0.01 22.09 14.26
C HIS A 314 -0.22 21.63 15.71
N GLY A 315 0.78 21.78 16.57
CA GLY A 315 0.73 21.36 17.97
C GLY A 315 1.21 19.93 18.27
N ASP A 316 1.20 19.01 17.30
CA ASP A 316 1.67 17.62 17.50
C ASP A 316 2.61 17.12 16.37
N VAL A 317 3.92 17.15 16.66
CA VAL A 317 4.97 16.71 15.73
C VAL A 317 4.94 15.20 15.47
N LYS A 318 4.54 14.37 16.45
CA LYS A 318 4.49 12.91 16.25
C LYS A 318 3.34 12.53 15.31
N ALA A 319 2.19 13.20 15.45
CA ALA A 319 1.07 13.07 14.54
C ALA A 319 1.41 13.58 13.14
N GLN A 320 2.07 14.74 13.03
CA GLN A 320 2.52 15.31 11.76
C GLN A 320 3.51 14.40 11.01
N GLN A 321 4.48 13.83 11.73
CA GLN A 321 5.44 12.88 11.18
C GLN A 321 4.73 11.62 10.66
N GLY A 322 3.78 11.08 11.43
CA GLY A 322 3.04 9.87 11.07
C GLY A 322 2.24 10.03 9.77
N ILE A 323 1.44 11.10 9.65
CA ILE A 323 0.64 11.30 8.43
C ILE A 323 1.52 11.52 7.19
N ARG A 324 2.61 12.30 7.30
CA ARG A 324 3.55 12.49 6.17
C ARG A 324 4.27 11.21 5.81
N PHE A 325 4.66 10.39 6.78
CA PHE A 325 5.25 9.08 6.50
C PHE A 325 4.32 8.19 5.69
N ASN A 326 3.05 8.17 6.07
CA ASN A 326 2.03 7.34 5.44
C ASN A 326 1.75 7.81 3.99
N ILE A 327 1.59 9.13 3.78
CA ILE A 327 1.42 9.71 2.44
C ILE A 327 2.66 9.47 1.57
N PHE A 328 3.86 9.63 2.14
CA PHE A 328 5.13 9.41 1.45
C PHE A 328 5.21 7.98 0.92
N GLN A 329 4.97 6.97 1.77
CA GLN A 329 5.10 5.56 1.40
C GLN A 329 4.01 5.09 0.42
N LEU A 330 2.78 5.63 0.50
CA LEU A 330 1.75 5.41 -0.53
C LEU A 330 2.22 5.87 -1.91
N ASN A 331 2.81 7.07 -1.99
CA ASN A 331 3.32 7.63 -3.24
C ASN A 331 4.59 6.92 -3.74
N GLN A 332 5.41 6.37 -2.85
CA GLN A 332 6.54 5.52 -3.25
C GLN A 332 6.10 4.18 -3.85
N THR A 333 4.94 3.67 -3.42
CA THR A 333 4.42 2.38 -3.87
C THR A 333 3.62 2.49 -5.17
N TYR A 334 2.79 3.54 -5.32
CA TYR A 334 1.95 3.70 -6.50
C TYR A 334 1.73 5.18 -6.84
N LEU A 335 2.03 5.53 -8.09
CA LEU A 335 1.87 6.89 -8.64
C LEU A 335 0.73 6.99 -9.66
N GLY A 336 0.12 5.87 -10.05
CA GLY A 336 -0.91 5.86 -11.08
C GLY A 336 -0.41 5.97 -12.53
N LYS A 337 0.88 5.69 -12.77
CA LYS A 337 1.50 5.78 -14.11
C LYS A 337 1.27 4.55 -14.99
N ASP A 338 0.98 3.39 -14.40
CA ASP A 338 0.76 2.11 -15.11
C ASP A 338 -0.55 1.47 -14.62
N SER A 339 -1.55 1.37 -15.51
CA SER A 339 -2.86 0.79 -15.21
C SER A 339 -2.84 -0.74 -15.04
N ARG A 340 -1.70 -1.39 -15.33
CA ARG A 340 -1.50 -2.82 -15.10
C ARG A 340 -0.99 -3.11 -13.69
N LEU A 341 -0.66 -2.08 -12.91
CA LEU A 341 -0.15 -2.21 -11.54
C LEU A 341 -1.25 -1.93 -10.51
N ASN A 342 -1.01 -2.42 -9.30
CA ASN A 342 -1.85 -2.19 -8.13
C ASN A 342 -0.95 -2.03 -6.88
N ILE A 343 -1.56 -1.92 -5.71
CA ILE A 343 -0.89 -1.62 -4.44
C ILE A 343 -0.85 -2.90 -3.60
N GLY A 344 0.37 -3.42 -3.34
CA GLY A 344 0.55 -4.55 -2.44
C GLY A 344 0.42 -4.15 -0.96
N PRO A 345 -0.09 -5.01 -0.07
CA PRO A 345 -0.24 -4.69 1.36
C PRO A 345 1.04 -4.19 2.04
N LYS A 346 2.21 -4.69 1.62
CA LYS A 346 3.53 -4.22 2.07
C LYS A 346 4.35 -3.47 1.01
N GLY A 347 3.73 -3.10 -0.11
CA GLY A 347 4.36 -2.42 -1.24
C GLY A 347 5.71 -3.03 -1.61
N PHE A 348 6.76 -2.21 -1.67
CA PHE A 348 8.12 -2.63 -2.00
C PHE A 348 9.03 -2.71 -0.76
N THR A 349 8.49 -3.10 0.38
CA THR A 349 9.19 -3.02 1.68
C THR A 349 9.42 -4.36 2.36
N GLY A 350 8.90 -5.45 1.78
CA GLY A 350 8.99 -6.80 2.33
C GLY A 350 8.27 -7.82 1.45
N GLU A 351 8.33 -9.09 1.84
CA GLU A 351 7.79 -10.20 1.03
C GLU A 351 6.44 -10.74 1.52
N LYS A 352 6.07 -10.54 2.80
CA LYS A 352 4.78 -11.01 3.33
C LYS A 352 3.62 -10.41 2.52
N TYR A 353 2.61 -11.24 2.25
CA TYR A 353 1.49 -11.01 1.32
C TYR A 353 1.86 -10.99 -0.17
N GLY A 354 3.11 -11.25 -0.53
CA GLY A 354 3.58 -11.45 -1.90
C GLY A 354 3.55 -10.21 -2.78
N GLY A 355 3.35 -9.01 -2.23
CA GLY A 355 3.17 -7.78 -3.02
C GLY A 355 1.92 -7.80 -3.94
N SER A 356 1.00 -8.74 -3.71
CA SER A 356 -0.19 -8.99 -4.51
C SER A 356 -1.31 -7.99 -4.26
N THR A 357 -2.32 -7.98 -5.14
CA THR A 357 -3.53 -7.16 -4.99
C THR A 357 -4.55 -7.82 -4.07
N TYR A 358 -5.14 -7.02 -3.17
CA TYR A 358 -6.20 -7.41 -2.22
C TYR A 358 -7.40 -6.43 -2.33
N TRP A 359 -8.49 -6.70 -1.61
CA TRP A 359 -9.65 -5.80 -1.49
C TRP A 359 -9.33 -4.45 -0.81
N ASP A 360 -8.19 -4.38 -0.10
CA ASP A 360 -7.60 -3.19 0.48
C ASP A 360 -7.61 -1.99 -0.48
N THR A 361 -7.29 -2.21 -1.75
CA THR A 361 -7.21 -1.16 -2.75
C THR A 361 -8.56 -0.47 -2.92
N GLU A 362 -9.61 -1.24 -3.11
CA GLU A 362 -10.95 -0.71 -3.37
C GLU A 362 -11.59 -0.14 -2.10
N ALA A 363 -11.36 -0.77 -0.95
CA ALA A 363 -11.97 -0.37 0.31
C ALA A 363 -11.26 0.82 1.00
N TYR A 364 -9.95 1.01 0.81
CA TYR A 364 -9.15 1.98 1.56
C TYR A 364 -8.29 2.90 0.68
N CYS A 365 -7.64 2.37 -0.36
CA CYS A 365 -6.68 3.17 -1.14
C CYS A 365 -7.34 4.13 -2.14
N ILE A 366 -8.45 3.72 -2.77
CA ILE A 366 -9.13 4.54 -3.79
C ILE A 366 -9.49 5.95 -3.30
N PRO A 367 -10.08 6.15 -2.10
CA PRO A 367 -10.36 7.49 -1.57
C PRO A 367 -9.14 8.42 -1.60
N PHE A 368 -7.98 7.95 -1.15
CA PHE A 368 -6.74 8.72 -1.16
C PHE A 368 -6.30 9.11 -2.58
N TYR A 369 -6.23 8.15 -3.51
CA TYR A 369 -5.76 8.43 -4.86
C TYR A 369 -6.75 9.29 -5.65
N MET A 370 -8.04 9.13 -5.41
CA MET A 370 -9.08 9.93 -6.04
C MET A 370 -9.04 11.39 -5.58
N ALA A 371 -8.75 11.62 -4.29
CA ALA A 371 -8.68 12.96 -3.72
C ALA A 371 -7.33 13.67 -3.92
N THR A 372 -6.21 12.94 -3.97
CA THR A 372 -4.85 13.53 -4.01
C THR A 372 -4.18 13.44 -5.39
N LYS A 373 -4.77 12.73 -6.34
CA LYS A 373 -4.28 12.62 -7.73
C LYS A 373 -5.34 13.08 -8.73
N ASN A 374 -5.00 12.96 -10.01
CA ASN A 374 -5.99 13.08 -11.08
C ASN A 374 -6.96 11.88 -11.04
N GLN A 375 -8.24 12.12 -11.33
CA GLN A 375 -9.28 11.09 -11.37
C GLN A 375 -8.91 9.87 -12.24
N ASN A 376 -8.08 10.05 -13.26
CA ASN A 376 -7.58 8.98 -14.12
C ASN A 376 -6.80 7.90 -13.33
N VAL A 377 -6.19 8.24 -12.20
CA VAL A 377 -5.48 7.27 -11.34
C VAL A 377 -6.48 6.32 -10.68
N ALA A 378 -7.56 6.85 -10.08
CA ALA A 378 -8.62 6.03 -9.52
C ALA A 378 -9.32 5.19 -10.62
N ARG A 379 -9.55 5.79 -11.79
CA ARG A 379 -10.08 5.06 -12.96
C ARG A 379 -9.16 3.91 -13.37
N SER A 380 -7.84 4.09 -13.37
CA SER A 380 -6.87 3.05 -13.72
C SER A 380 -6.94 1.85 -12.77
N LEU A 381 -7.17 2.09 -11.47
CA LEU A 381 -7.38 1.01 -10.48
C LEU A 381 -8.68 0.23 -10.75
N LEU A 382 -9.74 0.90 -11.22
CA LEU A 382 -10.97 0.22 -11.65
C LEU A 382 -10.77 -0.56 -12.96
N GLU A 383 -10.04 0.02 -13.92
CA GLU A 383 -9.69 -0.65 -15.18
C GLU A 383 -8.87 -1.92 -14.95
N TYR A 384 -7.98 -1.92 -13.96
CA TYR A 384 -7.26 -3.12 -13.52
C TYR A 384 -8.23 -4.27 -13.17
N ARG A 385 -9.32 -4.00 -12.42
CA ARG A 385 -10.34 -5.01 -12.09
C ARG A 385 -11.18 -5.41 -13.28
N TYR A 386 -11.51 -4.48 -14.18
CA TYR A 386 -12.21 -4.81 -15.42
C TYR A 386 -11.38 -5.77 -16.30
N ASN A 387 -10.08 -5.50 -16.46
CA ASN A 387 -9.16 -6.35 -17.24
C ASN A 387 -9.03 -7.77 -16.67
N HIS A 388 -9.38 -7.96 -15.40
CA HIS A 388 -9.39 -9.25 -14.71
C HIS A 388 -10.78 -9.90 -14.61
N LEU A 389 -11.82 -9.34 -15.23
CA LEU A 389 -13.20 -9.86 -15.14
C LEU A 389 -13.32 -11.31 -15.61
N GLU A 390 -12.71 -11.66 -16.76
CA GLU A 390 -12.74 -13.04 -17.27
C GLU A 390 -12.08 -14.02 -16.30
N ARG A 391 -10.99 -13.62 -15.64
CA ARG A 391 -10.33 -14.44 -14.61
C ARG A 391 -11.18 -14.58 -13.35
N ALA A 392 -11.89 -13.54 -12.95
CA ALA A 392 -12.87 -13.62 -11.86
C ALA A 392 -14.03 -14.57 -12.21
N ILE A 393 -14.45 -14.64 -13.47
CA ILE A 393 -15.43 -15.61 -13.96
C ILE A 393 -14.86 -17.04 -13.90
N GLU A 394 -13.62 -17.23 -14.34
CA GLU A 394 -12.93 -18.53 -14.22
C GLU A 394 -12.82 -19.00 -12.76
N ASN A 395 -12.48 -18.10 -11.83
CA ASN A 395 -12.44 -18.40 -10.40
C ASN A 395 -13.80 -18.85 -9.87
N ALA A 396 -14.89 -18.19 -10.27
CA ALA A 396 -16.24 -18.58 -9.89
C ALA A 396 -16.62 -19.95 -10.48
N ASN A 397 -16.28 -20.21 -11.75
CA ASN A 397 -16.53 -21.50 -12.40
C ASN A 397 -15.84 -22.66 -11.69
N LYS A 398 -14.61 -22.47 -11.17
CA LYS A 398 -13.89 -23.48 -10.36
C LYS A 398 -14.66 -23.87 -9.10
N LEU A 399 -15.52 -22.99 -8.58
CA LEU A 399 -16.35 -23.22 -7.40
C LEU A 399 -17.80 -23.60 -7.73
N GLY A 400 -18.12 -23.84 -9.02
CA GLY A 400 -19.42 -24.31 -9.46
C GLY A 400 -20.45 -23.21 -9.79
N PHE A 401 -20.04 -21.94 -9.82
CA PHE A 401 -20.88 -20.85 -10.32
C PHE A 401 -20.88 -20.85 -11.85
N THR A 402 -21.92 -20.32 -12.47
CA THR A 402 -22.13 -20.38 -13.93
C THR A 402 -22.62 -19.06 -14.50
N ASN A 403 -22.92 -19.03 -15.81
CA ASN A 403 -23.54 -17.90 -16.52
C ASN A 403 -22.75 -16.58 -16.43
N GLY A 404 -21.43 -16.63 -16.27
CA GLY A 404 -20.61 -15.43 -16.14
C GLY A 404 -20.69 -14.76 -14.77
N ALA A 405 -21.06 -15.50 -13.72
CA ALA A 405 -20.81 -15.07 -12.34
C ALA A 405 -19.31 -14.81 -12.14
N ALA A 406 -18.97 -13.68 -11.54
CA ALA A 406 -17.59 -13.28 -11.30
C ALA A 406 -17.30 -13.31 -9.80
N LEU A 407 -16.28 -14.06 -9.39
CA LEU A 407 -15.71 -14.03 -8.05
C LEU A 407 -14.28 -13.50 -8.16
N TYR A 408 -14.10 -12.24 -7.81
CA TYR A 408 -12.78 -11.67 -7.74
C TYR A 408 -11.96 -12.38 -6.65
N PRO A 409 -10.67 -12.58 -6.88
CA PRO A 409 -9.80 -13.28 -5.96
C PRO A 409 -9.53 -12.47 -4.69
N MET A 410 -9.24 -13.14 -3.59
CA MET A 410 -8.70 -12.49 -2.38
C MET A 410 -7.30 -11.96 -2.66
N VAL A 411 -6.46 -12.76 -3.33
CA VAL A 411 -5.07 -12.42 -3.63
C VAL A 411 -4.78 -12.62 -5.10
N THR A 412 -4.23 -11.63 -5.78
CA THR A 412 -3.90 -11.79 -7.21
C THR A 412 -2.83 -10.84 -7.77
N MET A 413 -2.23 -11.26 -8.88
CA MET A 413 -1.42 -10.42 -9.77
C MET A 413 -2.01 -10.25 -11.17
N ASN A 414 -2.83 -11.20 -11.62
CA ASN A 414 -3.30 -11.32 -13.01
C ASN A 414 -4.81 -11.65 -13.11
N GLY A 415 -5.52 -11.63 -11.99
CA GLY A 415 -6.94 -11.97 -11.86
C GLY A 415 -7.22 -13.39 -11.36
N GLU A 416 -6.25 -14.31 -11.43
CA GLU A 416 -6.40 -15.64 -10.83
C GLU A 416 -6.24 -15.57 -9.31
N GLU A 417 -6.99 -16.40 -8.59
CA GLU A 417 -6.81 -16.57 -7.14
C GLU A 417 -5.42 -17.12 -6.82
N CYS A 418 -4.83 -16.63 -5.73
CA CYS A 418 -3.52 -17.06 -5.23
C CYS A 418 -3.58 -17.50 -3.77
N HIS A 419 -4.63 -17.16 -3.02
CA HIS A 419 -4.77 -17.54 -1.61
C HIS A 419 -5.07 -19.03 -1.42
N ASN A 420 -4.52 -19.64 -0.38
CA ASN A 420 -4.49 -21.10 -0.20
C ASN A 420 -5.08 -21.60 1.13
N GLU A 421 -5.94 -20.81 1.78
CA GLU A 421 -6.70 -21.20 2.99
C GLU A 421 -8.20 -21.09 2.69
N TRP A 422 -8.93 -22.20 2.79
CA TRP A 422 -10.30 -22.33 2.27
C TRP A 422 -11.28 -21.36 2.93
N GLU A 423 -11.08 -21.10 4.23
CA GLU A 423 -11.82 -20.12 5.04
C GLU A 423 -11.72 -18.69 4.52
N ILE A 424 -10.71 -18.38 3.70
CA ILE A 424 -10.50 -17.06 3.10
C ILE A 424 -10.74 -17.12 1.59
N THR A 425 -10.06 -18.05 0.92
CA THR A 425 -10.08 -18.24 -0.54
C THR A 425 -11.49 -18.41 -1.06
N PHE A 426 -12.33 -19.23 -0.40
CA PHE A 426 -13.68 -19.54 -0.89
C PHE A 426 -14.77 -18.76 -0.15
N GLU A 427 -14.50 -18.34 1.09
CA GLU A 427 -15.53 -17.89 2.02
C GLU A 427 -15.48 -16.39 2.33
N GLU A 428 -14.34 -15.71 2.16
CA GLU A 428 -14.23 -14.25 2.38
C GLU A 428 -14.73 -13.42 1.19
N ILE A 429 -15.99 -13.66 0.82
CA ILE A 429 -16.56 -13.25 -0.47
C ILE A 429 -17.04 -11.80 -0.50
N HIS A 430 -17.01 -11.09 0.64
CA HIS A 430 -17.38 -9.67 0.73
C HIS A 430 -16.48 -8.77 -0.15
N ARG A 431 -15.27 -9.22 -0.49
CA ARG A 431 -14.33 -8.58 -1.44
C ARG A 431 -14.96 -8.23 -2.79
N ASN A 432 -15.91 -9.03 -3.28
CA ASN A 432 -16.66 -8.71 -4.50
C ASN A 432 -17.43 -7.40 -4.37
N GLY A 433 -18.02 -7.17 -3.19
CA GLY A 433 -18.78 -5.96 -2.94
C GLY A 433 -17.89 -4.73 -2.74
N ALA A 434 -16.67 -4.88 -2.23
CA ALA A 434 -15.70 -3.77 -2.19
C ALA A 434 -15.42 -3.23 -3.60
N ILE A 435 -15.30 -4.11 -4.60
CA ILE A 435 -15.10 -3.72 -6.00
C ILE A 435 -16.32 -2.99 -6.57
N ALA A 436 -17.52 -3.49 -6.33
CA ALA A 436 -18.75 -2.80 -6.76
C ALA A 436 -18.90 -1.43 -6.06
N PHE A 437 -18.56 -1.35 -4.77
CA PHE A 437 -18.57 -0.11 -4.00
C PHE A 437 -17.55 0.90 -4.52
N ALA A 438 -16.36 0.47 -4.94
CA ALA A 438 -15.37 1.34 -5.56
C ALA A 438 -15.87 1.97 -6.87
N ILE A 439 -16.61 1.22 -7.70
CA ILE A 439 -17.25 1.76 -8.92
C ILE A 439 -18.26 2.84 -8.56
N TYR A 440 -19.11 2.58 -7.55
CA TYR A 440 -20.05 3.56 -7.02
C TYR A 440 -19.35 4.80 -6.45
N ASN A 441 -18.31 4.61 -5.65
CA ASN A 441 -17.57 5.68 -5.00
C ASN A 441 -16.84 6.56 -6.01
N TYR A 442 -16.26 5.96 -7.05
CA TYR A 442 -15.66 6.69 -8.16
C TYR A 442 -16.67 7.62 -8.85
N TYR A 443 -17.84 7.08 -9.22
CA TYR A 443 -18.85 7.88 -9.89
C TYR A 443 -19.38 9.01 -8.99
N ARG A 444 -19.77 8.73 -7.74
CA ARG A 444 -20.33 9.76 -6.86
C ARG A 444 -19.35 10.92 -6.61
N TYR A 445 -18.05 10.62 -6.52
CA TYR A 445 -17.03 11.61 -6.25
C TYR A 445 -16.66 12.41 -7.51
N THR A 446 -16.33 11.73 -8.61
CA THR A 446 -15.83 12.36 -9.85
C THR A 446 -16.93 12.91 -10.75
N ASN A 447 -18.16 12.43 -10.59
CA ASN A 447 -19.27 12.58 -11.55
C ASN A 447 -18.96 12.04 -12.96
N ASP A 448 -17.90 11.24 -13.11
CA ASP A 448 -17.57 10.57 -14.37
C ASP A 448 -18.38 9.27 -14.49
N TYR A 449 -19.58 9.38 -15.09
CA TYR A 449 -20.40 8.20 -15.36
C TYR A 449 -19.85 7.34 -16.51
N SER A 450 -18.93 7.83 -17.35
CA SER A 450 -18.48 7.13 -18.57
C SER A 450 -17.87 5.77 -18.30
N TYR A 451 -17.24 5.59 -17.14
CA TYR A 451 -16.63 4.30 -16.76
C TYR A 451 -17.67 3.17 -16.72
N ILE A 452 -18.89 3.45 -16.25
CA ILE A 452 -19.93 2.43 -16.06
C ILE A 452 -20.40 1.82 -17.38
N PRO A 453 -20.91 2.57 -18.38
CA PRO A 453 -21.27 2.00 -19.68
C PRO A 453 -20.04 1.45 -20.41
N GLU A 454 -18.87 2.07 -20.34
CA GLU A 454 -17.68 1.55 -21.02
C GLU A 454 -17.22 0.18 -20.49
N LYS A 455 -17.20 0.01 -19.16
CA LYS A 455 -16.54 -1.12 -18.47
C LYS A 455 -17.30 -1.60 -17.24
N GLY A 456 -17.64 -0.67 -16.34
CA GLY A 456 -18.11 -0.99 -14.99
C GLY A 456 -19.39 -1.81 -14.93
N LEU A 457 -20.32 -1.63 -15.86
CA LEU A 457 -21.59 -2.36 -15.85
C LEU A 457 -21.39 -3.87 -16.11
N GLU A 458 -20.40 -4.25 -16.92
CA GLU A 458 -20.06 -5.66 -17.12
C GLU A 458 -19.52 -6.31 -15.83
N VAL A 459 -18.72 -5.57 -15.07
CA VAL A 459 -18.24 -5.99 -13.74
C VAL A 459 -19.40 -6.15 -12.75
N LEU A 460 -20.30 -5.16 -12.70
CA LEU A 460 -21.47 -5.18 -11.81
C LEU A 460 -22.40 -6.35 -12.14
N ILE A 461 -22.61 -6.67 -13.41
CA ILE A 461 -23.39 -7.84 -13.86
C ILE A 461 -22.74 -9.14 -13.37
N GLY A 462 -21.43 -9.31 -13.56
CA GLY A 462 -20.72 -10.50 -13.08
C GLY A 462 -20.82 -10.68 -11.56
N ILE A 463 -20.70 -9.59 -10.79
CA ILE A 463 -20.84 -9.61 -9.34
C ILE A 463 -22.28 -9.91 -8.91
N ALA A 464 -23.29 -9.32 -9.55
CA ALA A 464 -24.70 -9.58 -9.23
C ALA A 464 -25.09 -11.05 -9.49
N ARG A 465 -24.58 -11.63 -10.58
CA ARG A 465 -24.71 -13.07 -10.90
C ARG A 465 -24.13 -13.96 -9.82
N PHE A 466 -22.94 -13.62 -9.34
CA PHE A 466 -22.33 -14.35 -8.23
C PHE A 466 -23.21 -14.30 -6.99
N TRP A 467 -23.67 -13.10 -6.57
CA TRP A 467 -24.49 -12.97 -5.38
C TRP A 467 -25.83 -13.70 -5.46
N GLN A 468 -26.50 -13.64 -6.62
CA GLN A 468 -27.76 -14.37 -6.80
C GLN A 468 -27.56 -15.88 -6.70
N GLN A 469 -26.49 -16.43 -7.28
CA GLN A 469 -26.20 -17.87 -7.23
C GLN A 469 -25.65 -18.32 -5.87
N ARG A 470 -24.96 -17.44 -5.14
CA ARG A 470 -24.37 -17.72 -3.82
C ARG A 470 -25.39 -17.71 -2.68
N ALA A 471 -26.47 -16.94 -2.84
CA ALA A 471 -27.56 -16.89 -1.89
C ALA A 471 -28.43 -18.16 -1.95
N THR A 472 -28.92 -18.61 -0.81
CA THR A 472 -29.80 -19.78 -0.67
C THR A 472 -31.14 -19.35 -0.09
N PHE A 473 -32.26 -19.80 -0.66
CA PHE A 473 -33.57 -19.56 -0.04
C PHE A 473 -33.80 -20.54 1.12
N SER A 474 -33.88 -20.01 2.35
CA SER A 474 -34.21 -20.78 3.54
C SER A 474 -35.73 -20.86 3.70
N THR A 475 -36.29 -22.06 3.64
CA THR A 475 -37.71 -22.30 3.89
C THR A 475 -38.09 -22.10 5.36
N ASP A 476 -37.14 -22.28 6.28
CA ASP A 476 -37.32 -22.05 7.72
C ASP A 476 -37.45 -20.56 8.04
N LYS A 477 -36.54 -19.74 7.50
CA LYS A 477 -36.58 -18.28 7.69
C LYS A 477 -37.50 -17.55 6.69
N ASN A 478 -37.98 -18.25 5.66
CA ASN A 478 -38.69 -17.68 4.51
C ASN A 478 -37.98 -16.45 3.90
N LYS A 479 -36.65 -16.57 3.78
CA LYS A 479 -35.73 -15.51 3.35
C LYS A 479 -34.52 -16.09 2.62
N TYR A 480 -33.84 -15.29 1.81
CA TYR A 480 -32.52 -15.62 1.30
C TYR A 480 -31.46 -15.43 2.37
N VAL A 481 -30.58 -16.42 2.50
CA VAL A 481 -29.46 -16.48 3.44
C VAL A 481 -28.16 -16.68 2.67
N ILE A 482 -27.04 -16.29 3.27
CA ILE A 482 -25.71 -16.61 2.75
C ILE A 482 -24.97 -17.39 3.83
N LEU A 483 -24.69 -18.66 3.55
CA LEU A 483 -24.16 -19.63 4.51
C LEU A 483 -22.68 -19.93 4.23
N GLY A 484 -21.91 -20.29 5.27
CA GLY A 484 -20.49 -20.68 5.14
C GLY A 484 -19.63 -19.58 4.55
N VAL A 485 -19.50 -18.47 5.26
CA VAL A 485 -18.72 -17.29 4.84
C VAL A 485 -17.75 -16.86 5.93
N THR A 486 -16.77 -16.05 5.53
CA THR A 486 -15.91 -15.26 6.43
C THR A 486 -16.18 -13.78 6.12
N GLY A 487 -16.46 -12.99 7.16
CA GLY A 487 -16.59 -11.53 7.02
C GLY A 487 -15.22 -10.86 7.04
N PRO A 488 -15.15 -9.51 7.01
CA PRO A 488 -13.92 -8.79 7.30
C PRO A 488 -13.26 -9.20 8.63
N ASN A 489 -14.06 -9.62 9.61
CA ASN A 489 -13.54 -10.26 10.81
C ASN A 489 -13.12 -11.71 10.51
N GLU A 490 -11.86 -11.89 10.11
CA GLU A 490 -11.28 -13.22 9.84
C GLU A 490 -11.15 -14.13 11.09
N TYR A 491 -11.47 -13.63 12.30
CA TYR A 491 -11.62 -14.46 13.50
C TYR A 491 -12.97 -15.15 13.61
N GLU A 492 -13.76 -15.12 12.54
CA GLU A 492 -15.00 -15.86 12.38
C GLU A 492 -14.96 -16.54 11.01
N ASN A 493 -14.82 -17.87 10.99
CA ASN A 493 -14.73 -18.64 9.76
C ASN A 493 -15.91 -19.58 9.63
N ASN A 494 -16.34 -19.82 8.39
CA ASN A 494 -17.47 -20.70 8.06
C ASN A 494 -18.76 -20.33 8.81
N VAL A 495 -18.98 -19.04 9.05
CA VAL A 495 -20.17 -18.53 9.74
C VAL A 495 -21.34 -18.38 8.78
N ASN A 496 -22.54 -18.23 9.33
CA ASN A 496 -23.77 -18.06 8.56
C ASN A 496 -24.33 -16.65 8.73
N ASN A 497 -24.79 -16.08 7.63
CA ASN A 497 -25.46 -14.79 7.58
C ASN A 497 -24.63 -13.67 8.19
N ASN A 498 -23.34 -13.58 7.82
CA ASN A 498 -22.54 -12.42 8.18
C ASN A 498 -23.27 -11.15 7.70
N TRP A 499 -23.60 -10.24 8.63
CA TRP A 499 -24.50 -9.14 8.31
C TRP A 499 -23.94 -8.24 7.21
N TYR A 500 -22.65 -7.89 7.29
CA TYR A 500 -21.99 -7.06 6.29
C TYR A 500 -22.04 -7.70 4.90
N THR A 501 -21.70 -8.99 4.80
CA THR A 501 -21.74 -9.75 3.55
C THR A 501 -23.16 -9.78 2.96
N ASN A 502 -24.18 -10.06 3.77
CA ASN A 502 -25.57 -10.08 3.31
C ASN A 502 -26.02 -8.68 2.84
N TYR A 503 -25.65 -7.63 3.57
CA TYR A 503 -26.07 -6.26 3.26
C TYR A 503 -25.43 -5.79 1.97
N LEU A 504 -24.13 -6.04 1.85
CA LEU A 504 -23.33 -5.73 0.67
C LEU A 504 -23.82 -6.49 -0.56
N ALA A 505 -24.17 -7.77 -0.44
CA ALA A 505 -24.73 -8.57 -1.54
C ALA A 505 -26.06 -7.98 -2.06
N LYS A 506 -26.99 -7.64 -1.15
CA LYS A 506 -28.23 -6.93 -1.48
C LYS A 506 -27.95 -5.61 -2.18
N TRP A 507 -27.01 -4.82 -1.65
CA TRP A 507 -26.64 -3.52 -2.21
C TRP A 507 -26.05 -3.66 -3.63
N CYS A 508 -25.12 -4.60 -3.85
CA CYS A 508 -24.52 -4.85 -5.17
C CYS A 508 -25.56 -5.19 -6.22
N ILE A 509 -26.52 -6.06 -5.90
CA ILE A 509 -27.59 -6.43 -6.83
C ILE A 509 -28.45 -5.22 -7.18
N LYS A 510 -28.86 -4.43 -6.17
CA LYS A 510 -29.68 -3.23 -6.40
C LYS A 510 -28.95 -2.20 -7.26
N TYR A 511 -27.68 -1.96 -6.97
CA TYR A 511 -26.84 -1.03 -7.72
C TYR A 511 -26.63 -1.49 -9.18
N ALA A 512 -26.43 -2.79 -9.41
CA ALA A 512 -26.36 -3.34 -10.77
C ALA A 512 -27.68 -3.10 -11.54
N ILE A 513 -28.83 -3.43 -10.95
CA ILE A 513 -30.16 -3.22 -11.59
C ILE A 513 -30.41 -1.74 -11.89
N GLU A 514 -30.05 -0.83 -10.97
CA GLU A 514 -30.16 0.61 -11.17
C GLU A 514 -29.32 1.08 -12.37
N ASN A 515 -28.06 0.66 -12.46
CA ASN A 515 -27.18 1.06 -13.56
C ASN A 515 -27.59 0.43 -14.90
N ILE A 516 -28.15 -0.78 -14.91
CA ILE A 516 -28.73 -1.36 -16.14
C ILE A 516 -29.82 -0.46 -16.69
N LYS A 517 -30.77 -0.02 -15.84
CA LYS A 517 -31.87 0.86 -16.26
C LYS A 517 -31.36 2.22 -16.72
N LYS A 518 -30.38 2.79 -16.02
CA LYS A 518 -29.78 4.07 -16.39
C LYS A 518 -29.01 3.99 -17.71
N VAL A 519 -28.22 2.94 -17.92
CA VAL A 519 -27.50 2.71 -19.20
C VAL A 519 -28.48 2.42 -20.34
N GLU A 520 -29.57 1.70 -20.11
CA GLU A 520 -30.64 1.51 -21.09
C GLU A 520 -31.26 2.85 -21.53
N ALA A 521 -31.56 3.73 -20.56
CA ALA A 521 -32.20 5.01 -20.82
C ALA A 521 -31.28 6.06 -21.45
N GLU A 522 -30.01 6.12 -21.04
CA GLU A 522 -29.09 7.21 -21.36
C GLU A 522 -27.94 6.82 -22.32
N TYR A 523 -27.60 5.52 -22.41
CA TYR A 523 -26.42 5.01 -23.13
C TYR A 523 -26.77 3.77 -23.98
N TYR A 524 -27.82 3.88 -24.80
CA TYR A 524 -28.43 2.74 -25.50
C TYR A 524 -27.48 1.91 -26.38
N THR A 525 -26.47 2.52 -27.00
CA THR A 525 -25.47 1.78 -27.79
C THR A 525 -24.62 0.86 -26.91
N ASP A 526 -24.16 1.35 -25.76
CA ASP A 526 -23.45 0.53 -24.77
C ASP A 526 -24.36 -0.52 -24.16
N PHE A 527 -25.62 -0.18 -23.88
CA PHE A 527 -26.62 -1.14 -23.43
C PHE A 527 -26.72 -2.35 -24.38
N ILE A 528 -26.91 -2.12 -25.68
CA ILE A 528 -26.99 -3.21 -26.67
C ILE A 528 -25.72 -4.05 -26.69
N ARG A 529 -24.54 -3.43 -26.64
CA ARG A 529 -23.25 -4.14 -26.58
C ARG A 529 -23.18 -5.02 -25.33
N ILE A 530 -23.48 -4.47 -24.17
CA ILE A 530 -23.37 -5.14 -22.87
C ILE A 530 -24.37 -6.29 -22.78
N MET A 531 -25.63 -6.07 -23.17
CA MET A 531 -26.67 -7.09 -23.15
C MET A 531 -26.34 -8.23 -24.13
N THR A 532 -25.77 -7.91 -25.30
CA THR A 532 -25.29 -8.93 -26.26
C THR A 532 -24.12 -9.72 -25.67
N LYS A 533 -23.13 -9.04 -25.08
CA LYS A 533 -21.94 -9.68 -24.51
C LYS A 533 -22.29 -10.57 -23.32
N THR A 534 -23.14 -10.07 -22.43
CA THR A 534 -23.49 -10.76 -21.18
C THR A 534 -24.62 -11.76 -21.32
N SER A 535 -25.38 -11.70 -22.43
CA SER A 535 -26.60 -12.49 -22.64
C SER A 535 -27.59 -12.40 -21.47
N LEU A 536 -27.66 -11.24 -20.81
CA LEU A 536 -28.50 -11.01 -19.64
C LEU A 536 -29.98 -10.99 -20.05
N SER A 537 -30.82 -11.69 -19.28
CA SER A 537 -32.26 -11.81 -19.54
C SER A 537 -33.11 -11.07 -18.49
N GLU A 538 -34.34 -10.69 -18.85
CA GLU A 538 -35.28 -10.09 -17.90
C GLU A 538 -35.65 -11.04 -16.75
N SER A 539 -35.75 -12.35 -17.02
CA SER A 539 -35.97 -13.37 -15.98
C SER A 539 -34.84 -13.42 -14.97
N GLU A 540 -33.60 -13.20 -15.41
CA GLU A 540 -32.43 -13.14 -14.53
C GLU A 540 -32.47 -11.89 -13.65
N LEU A 541 -32.86 -10.73 -14.19
CA LEU A 541 -33.07 -9.52 -13.38
C LEU A 541 -34.15 -9.69 -12.30
N ASN A 542 -35.22 -10.42 -12.62
CA ASN A 542 -36.28 -10.71 -11.66
C ASN A 542 -35.80 -11.62 -10.52
N SER A 543 -35.00 -12.65 -10.81
CA SER A 543 -34.43 -13.51 -9.77
C SER A 543 -33.41 -12.77 -8.89
N TRP A 544 -32.63 -11.87 -9.47
CA TRP A 544 -31.73 -11.00 -8.70
C TRP A 544 -32.52 -10.12 -7.74
N LYS A 545 -33.58 -9.47 -8.22
CA LYS A 545 -34.47 -8.63 -7.40
C LYS A 545 -35.11 -9.43 -6.28
N GLU A 546 -35.54 -10.66 -6.54
CA GLU A 546 -36.12 -11.57 -5.53
C GLU A 546 -35.15 -11.82 -4.36
N VAL A 547 -33.88 -12.10 -4.66
CA VAL A 547 -32.81 -12.24 -3.66
C VAL A 547 -32.62 -10.96 -2.85
N ALA A 548 -32.45 -9.82 -3.53
CA ALA A 548 -32.16 -8.55 -2.86
C ALA A 548 -33.30 -8.05 -1.97
N ASP A 549 -34.56 -8.26 -2.38
CA ASP A 549 -35.74 -7.85 -1.62
C ASP A 549 -36.04 -8.76 -0.43
N ASN A 550 -35.58 -10.02 -0.47
CA ASN A 550 -35.85 -11.02 0.56
C ASN A 550 -34.60 -11.52 1.29
N MET A 551 -33.50 -10.75 1.29
CA MET A 551 -32.29 -11.06 2.05
C MET A 551 -32.55 -11.02 3.57
N TYR A 552 -32.00 -11.98 4.30
CA TYR A 552 -32.03 -12.06 5.76
C TYR A 552 -30.89 -11.25 6.38
N PHE A 553 -31.19 -10.57 7.50
CA PHE A 553 -30.24 -9.86 8.33
C PHE A 553 -30.44 -10.31 9.78
N PRO A 554 -29.43 -10.93 10.43
CA PRO A 554 -29.58 -11.33 11.82
C PRO A 554 -29.67 -10.09 12.70
N TYR A 555 -30.66 -10.05 13.59
CA TYR A 555 -30.95 -8.89 14.45
C TYR A 555 -31.22 -9.34 15.88
N SER A 556 -30.76 -8.56 16.85
CA SER A 556 -31.04 -8.76 18.26
C SER A 556 -31.98 -7.67 18.77
N GLU A 557 -33.24 -8.03 19.01
CA GLU A 557 -34.20 -7.13 19.66
C GLU A 557 -33.76 -6.73 21.08
N LYS A 558 -33.04 -7.62 21.77
CA LYS A 558 -32.54 -7.36 23.14
C LYS A 558 -31.48 -6.26 23.19
N HIS A 559 -30.58 -6.27 22.21
CA HIS A 559 -29.45 -5.35 22.14
C HIS A 559 -29.68 -4.19 21.16
N ASP A 560 -30.76 -4.26 20.37
CA ASP A 560 -31.13 -3.31 19.32
C ASP A 560 -30.01 -3.10 18.28
N VAL A 561 -29.38 -4.20 17.89
CA VAL A 561 -28.28 -4.24 16.92
C VAL A 561 -28.42 -5.39 15.93
N TYR A 562 -27.94 -5.19 14.71
CA TYR A 562 -27.63 -6.26 13.78
C TYR A 562 -26.48 -7.09 14.34
N LEU A 563 -26.64 -8.41 14.28
CA LEU A 563 -25.60 -9.34 14.72
C LEU A 563 -24.57 -9.52 13.62
N GLN A 564 -23.29 -9.61 14.00
CA GLN A 564 -22.21 -9.85 13.04
C GLN A 564 -22.44 -11.15 12.25
N GLN A 565 -22.98 -12.19 12.89
CA GLN A 565 -23.44 -13.43 12.26
C GLN A 565 -24.51 -14.11 13.12
N ASP A 566 -25.22 -15.11 12.57
CA ASP A 566 -26.06 -15.99 13.39
C ASP A 566 -25.20 -16.71 14.46
N GLY A 567 -25.70 -16.75 15.71
CA GLY A 567 -25.01 -17.39 16.84
C GLY A 567 -23.96 -16.53 17.56
N PHE A 568 -23.72 -15.27 17.15
CA PHE A 568 -22.73 -14.40 17.81
C PHE A 568 -22.99 -14.24 19.32
N LEU A 569 -24.25 -14.12 19.74
CA LEU A 569 -24.63 -13.94 21.15
C LEU A 569 -24.49 -15.19 22.02
N ASP A 570 -24.25 -16.37 21.42
CA ASP A 570 -24.04 -17.61 22.17
C ASP A 570 -22.59 -17.71 22.72
N LYS A 571 -21.71 -16.80 22.29
CA LYS A 571 -20.33 -16.71 22.75
C LYS A 571 -20.25 -16.17 24.18
N GLU A 572 -19.14 -16.47 24.85
CA GLU A 572 -18.82 -15.85 26.14
C GLU A 572 -18.38 -14.40 25.91
N LEU A 573 -19.32 -13.45 26.03
CA LEU A 573 -19.12 -12.03 25.73
C LEU A 573 -18.25 -11.32 26.80
N VAL A 574 -16.95 -11.57 26.77
CA VAL A 574 -15.92 -10.87 27.56
C VAL A 574 -15.30 -9.76 26.71
N THR A 575 -15.22 -8.54 27.25
CA THR A 575 -14.65 -7.40 26.51
C THR A 575 -13.13 -7.47 26.45
N VAL A 576 -12.52 -6.75 25.50
CA VAL A 576 -11.05 -6.65 25.38
C VAL A 576 -10.43 -5.96 26.60
N ALA A 577 -11.17 -5.09 27.29
CA ALA A 577 -10.70 -4.46 28.53
C ALA A 577 -10.50 -5.47 29.66
N ASP A 578 -11.29 -6.54 29.68
CA ASP A 578 -11.21 -7.63 30.66
C ASP A 578 -10.28 -8.79 30.21
N LEU A 579 -9.75 -8.71 28.99
CA LEU A 579 -8.77 -9.67 28.47
C LEU A 579 -7.37 -9.36 29.03
N ASP A 580 -6.75 -10.36 29.65
CA ASP A 580 -5.37 -10.27 30.13
C ASP A 580 -4.40 -9.81 29.01
N GLN A 581 -3.72 -8.70 29.23
CA GLN A 581 -2.75 -8.13 28.28
C GLN A 581 -1.60 -9.09 27.98
N ALA A 582 -1.24 -9.97 28.91
CA ALA A 582 -0.22 -11.00 28.68
C ALA A 582 -0.65 -12.02 27.60
N GLN A 583 -1.92 -12.06 27.22
CA GLN A 583 -2.47 -12.92 26.17
C GLN A 583 -2.55 -12.25 24.80
N ARG A 584 -2.17 -10.97 24.68
CA ARG A 584 -2.23 -10.20 23.40
C ARG A 584 -0.85 -10.06 22.71
N PRO A 585 -0.78 -10.02 21.37
CA PRO A 585 -1.89 -10.23 20.43
C PRO A 585 -2.32 -11.70 20.41
N ILE A 586 -3.61 -11.96 20.21
CA ILE A 586 -4.19 -13.30 20.35
C ILE A 586 -3.78 -14.20 19.18
N ASN A 587 -3.57 -13.67 17.97
CA ASN A 587 -3.02 -14.43 16.83
C ASN A 587 -1.65 -15.08 17.08
N GLN A 588 -0.85 -14.56 18.02
CA GLN A 588 0.48 -15.08 18.35
C GLN A 588 0.48 -15.97 19.60
N LYS A 589 -0.60 -15.96 20.39
CA LYS A 589 -0.62 -16.55 21.74
C LYS A 589 -1.72 -17.57 21.97
N TRP A 590 -2.78 -17.54 21.18
CA TRP A 590 -3.89 -18.46 21.28
C TRP A 590 -3.88 -19.48 20.15
N SER A 591 -4.45 -20.65 20.40
CA SER A 591 -4.79 -21.58 19.33
C SER A 591 -5.93 -21.03 18.49
N TRP A 592 -5.94 -21.33 17.19
CA TRP A 592 -6.93 -20.78 16.25
C TRP A 592 -8.37 -21.09 16.66
N ASP A 593 -8.65 -22.31 17.15
CA ASP A 593 -9.99 -22.70 17.63
C ASP A 593 -10.49 -21.83 18.79
N ARG A 594 -9.58 -21.34 19.64
CA ARG A 594 -9.91 -20.46 20.77
C ARG A 594 -10.26 -19.06 20.28
N ILE A 595 -9.55 -18.57 19.28
CA ILE A 595 -9.86 -17.30 18.61
C ILE A 595 -11.27 -17.39 18.00
N LEU A 596 -11.54 -18.43 17.19
CA LEU A 596 -12.81 -18.56 16.47
C LEU A 596 -14.05 -18.64 17.38
N ARG A 597 -13.98 -19.34 18.52
CA ARG A 597 -15.13 -19.43 19.44
C ARG A 597 -15.25 -18.24 20.41
N SER A 598 -14.26 -17.36 20.45
CA SER A 598 -14.27 -16.17 21.31
C SER A 598 -15.14 -15.06 20.73
N PRO A 599 -15.49 -14.01 21.50
CA PRO A 599 -16.23 -12.86 20.97
C PRO A 599 -15.32 -11.84 20.26
N TYR A 600 -14.00 -12.07 20.22
CA TYR A 600 -13.05 -11.05 19.80
C TYR A 600 -13.04 -10.86 18.29
N ILE A 601 -13.03 -9.59 17.90
CA ILE A 601 -13.13 -9.16 16.51
C ILE A 601 -11.76 -8.65 16.05
N LYS A 602 -11.24 -9.22 14.96
CA LYS A 602 -9.94 -8.83 14.38
C LYS A 602 -9.95 -7.38 13.88
N GLN A 603 -11.01 -7.00 13.16
CA GLN A 603 -11.18 -5.72 12.49
C GLN A 603 -12.66 -5.37 12.26
N ALA A 604 -12.94 -4.13 11.82
CA ALA A 604 -14.31 -3.69 11.58
C ALA A 604 -15.04 -4.63 10.60
N ASP A 605 -16.22 -5.12 11.01
CA ASP A 605 -17.08 -6.02 10.21
C ASP A 605 -18.47 -5.41 10.06
N VAL A 606 -19.33 -5.48 11.09
CA VAL A 606 -20.57 -4.69 11.13
C VAL A 606 -20.24 -3.20 11.01
N LEU A 607 -19.25 -2.73 11.75
CA LEU A 607 -18.78 -1.35 11.67
C LEU A 607 -18.19 -0.98 10.30
N GLN A 608 -17.73 -1.95 9.48
CA GLN A 608 -17.33 -1.68 8.10
C GLN A 608 -18.55 -1.35 7.23
N GLY A 609 -19.64 -2.10 7.39
CA GLY A 609 -20.89 -1.83 6.67
C GLY A 609 -21.53 -0.50 7.05
N PHE A 610 -21.53 -0.16 8.34
CA PHE A 610 -22.01 1.14 8.82
C PHE A 610 -21.16 2.31 8.30
N TYR A 611 -19.87 2.09 8.03
CA TYR A 611 -19.03 3.09 7.38
C TYR A 611 -19.33 3.22 5.86
N PHE A 612 -19.46 2.11 5.14
CA PHE A 612 -19.78 2.15 3.69
C PHE A 612 -21.16 2.72 3.39
N PHE A 613 -22.14 2.37 4.22
CA PHE A 613 -23.55 2.70 4.05
C PHE A 613 -24.06 3.64 5.15
N GLU A 614 -23.21 4.56 5.60
CA GLU A 614 -23.51 5.47 6.72
C GLU A 614 -24.87 6.18 6.55
N ASP A 615 -25.21 6.60 5.32
CA ASP A 615 -26.45 7.32 5.01
C ASP A 615 -27.73 6.45 5.08
N ASP A 616 -27.60 5.12 5.14
CA ASP A 616 -28.74 4.21 5.31
C ASP A 616 -29.19 4.07 6.78
N PHE A 617 -28.39 4.60 7.72
CA PHE A 617 -28.61 4.42 9.16
C PHE A 617 -28.68 5.75 9.90
N SER A 618 -29.48 5.79 10.97
CA SER A 618 -29.52 6.93 11.87
C SER A 618 -28.25 7.02 12.73
N LYS A 619 -27.94 8.23 13.23
CA LYS A 619 -26.84 8.43 14.20
C LYS A 619 -26.99 7.56 15.45
N GLU A 620 -28.22 7.34 15.92
CA GLU A 620 -28.51 6.46 17.05
C GLU A 620 -28.16 4.99 16.75
N GLN A 621 -28.47 4.51 15.54
CA GLN A 621 -28.07 3.16 15.15
C GLN A 621 -26.55 3.03 15.03
N LEU A 622 -25.87 4.01 14.42
CA LEU A 622 -24.41 4.08 14.38
C LEU A 622 -23.81 3.97 15.79
N GLU A 623 -24.34 4.74 16.74
CA GLU A 623 -23.87 4.74 18.13
C GLU A 623 -24.07 3.37 18.81
N LYS A 624 -25.27 2.78 18.72
CA LYS A 624 -25.57 1.48 19.33
C LYS A 624 -24.66 0.36 18.82
N HIS A 625 -24.42 0.32 17.50
CA HIS A 625 -23.56 -0.71 16.92
C HIS A 625 -22.10 -0.47 17.29
N PHE A 626 -21.65 0.78 17.32
CA PHE A 626 -20.32 1.14 17.76
C PHE A 626 -20.08 0.72 19.21
N ASP A 627 -21.00 1.06 20.12
CA ASP A 627 -20.95 0.70 21.54
C ASP A 627 -20.96 -0.80 21.79
N PHE A 628 -21.64 -1.56 20.93
CA PHE A 628 -21.69 -3.01 21.05
C PHE A 628 -20.39 -3.67 20.55
N TYR A 629 -19.86 -3.26 19.40
CA TYR A 629 -18.78 -3.97 18.71
C TYR A 629 -17.38 -3.50 19.02
N GLU A 630 -17.16 -2.20 19.28
CA GLU A 630 -15.82 -1.68 19.58
C GLU A 630 -15.19 -2.36 20.81
N PRO A 631 -15.92 -2.60 21.92
CA PRO A 631 -15.32 -3.24 23.11
C PRO A 631 -14.84 -4.68 22.90
N PHE A 632 -15.28 -5.36 21.84
CA PHE A 632 -14.83 -6.70 21.47
C PHE A 632 -13.71 -6.68 20.41
N THR A 633 -13.34 -5.52 19.88
CA THR A 633 -12.39 -5.42 18.77
C THR A 633 -10.94 -5.32 19.27
N VAL A 634 -10.09 -6.28 18.89
CA VAL A 634 -8.66 -6.30 19.29
C VAL A 634 -7.77 -5.45 18.39
N HIS A 635 -8.27 -5.11 17.19
CA HIS A 635 -7.59 -4.40 16.12
C HIS A 635 -6.24 -5.06 15.74
N GLU A 636 -6.28 -6.37 15.49
CA GLU A 636 -5.12 -7.18 15.06
C GLU A 636 -4.96 -7.21 13.53
N SER A 637 -5.67 -6.32 12.85
CA SER A 637 -5.43 -5.89 11.47
C SER A 637 -5.11 -4.41 11.44
N SER A 638 -4.14 -4.01 10.61
CA SER A 638 -3.78 -2.60 10.41
C SER A 638 -4.92 -1.78 9.80
N LEU A 639 -5.88 -2.41 9.12
CA LEU A 639 -7.05 -1.78 8.52
C LEU A 639 -8.12 -1.37 9.57
N SER A 640 -8.08 -1.95 10.77
CA SER A 640 -9.15 -1.77 11.76
C SER A 640 -9.25 -0.36 12.36
N PRO A 641 -8.17 0.29 12.86
CA PRO A 641 -8.31 1.51 13.65
C PRO A 641 -8.88 2.69 12.87
N CYS A 642 -8.63 2.80 11.56
CA CYS A 642 -9.09 3.95 10.77
C CYS A 642 -10.61 4.04 10.70
N VAL A 643 -11.31 2.92 10.45
CA VAL A 643 -12.78 2.87 10.41
C VAL A 643 -13.39 3.22 11.77
N HIS A 644 -12.75 2.79 12.86
CA HIS A 644 -13.17 3.15 14.21
C HIS A 644 -12.89 4.62 14.53
N SER A 645 -11.79 5.19 14.05
CA SER A 645 -11.48 6.62 14.17
C SER A 645 -12.55 7.48 13.48
N ILE A 646 -12.92 7.13 12.25
CA ILE A 646 -13.92 7.85 11.45
C ILE A 646 -15.28 7.83 12.16
N GLN A 647 -15.72 6.66 12.62
CA GLN A 647 -17.01 6.54 13.32
C GLN A 647 -17.00 7.21 14.70
N ALA A 648 -15.93 7.06 15.48
CA ALA A 648 -15.79 7.78 16.74
C ALA A 648 -15.84 9.31 16.54
N ALA A 649 -15.20 9.83 15.49
CA ALA A 649 -15.29 11.24 15.14
C ALA A 649 -16.74 11.63 14.78
N LYS A 650 -17.44 10.86 13.94
CA LYS A 650 -18.85 11.06 13.60
C LYS A 650 -19.77 11.11 14.84
N LEU A 651 -19.47 10.27 15.84
CA LEU A 651 -20.20 10.14 17.10
C LEU A 651 -19.77 11.15 18.19
N ASP A 652 -18.95 12.16 17.86
CA ASP A 652 -18.46 13.18 18.79
C ASP A 652 -17.54 12.63 19.91
N ARG A 653 -16.94 11.45 19.70
CA ARG A 653 -16.05 10.77 20.64
C ARG A 653 -14.59 11.07 20.34
N MET A 654 -14.24 12.36 20.36
CA MET A 654 -12.97 12.86 19.84
C MET A 654 -11.72 12.30 20.53
N GLU A 655 -11.77 11.99 21.82
CA GLU A 655 -10.64 11.35 22.52
C GLU A 655 -10.37 9.92 22.02
N GLN A 656 -11.45 9.16 21.78
CA GLN A 656 -11.38 7.80 21.25
C GLN A 656 -10.92 7.83 19.78
N ALA A 657 -11.48 8.74 18.98
CA ALA A 657 -11.07 8.96 17.59
C ALA A 657 -9.58 9.29 17.50
N TYR A 658 -9.08 10.20 18.35
CA TYR A 658 -7.66 10.54 18.40
C TYR A 658 -6.76 9.35 18.77
N THR A 659 -7.20 8.52 19.72
CA THR A 659 -6.47 7.31 20.12
C THR A 659 -6.35 6.32 18.97
N PHE A 660 -7.43 6.11 18.22
CA PHE A 660 -7.40 5.27 17.02
C PHE A 660 -6.53 5.86 15.91
N TYR A 661 -6.60 7.17 15.70
CA TYR A 661 -5.74 7.88 14.76
C TYR A 661 -4.25 7.66 15.07
N LEU A 662 -3.82 7.78 16.33
CA LEU A 662 -2.42 7.54 16.71
C LEU A 662 -1.99 6.10 16.41
N ARG A 663 -2.88 5.13 16.64
CA ARG A 663 -2.60 3.72 16.36
C ARG A 663 -2.41 3.45 14.86
N THR A 664 -3.20 4.05 13.97
CA THR A 664 -3.01 3.88 12.52
C THR A 664 -1.83 4.72 11.98
N SER A 665 -1.71 5.99 12.41
CA SER A 665 -0.69 6.92 11.90
C SER A 665 0.74 6.53 12.25
N ARG A 666 0.93 5.85 13.38
CA ARG A 666 2.25 5.43 13.88
C ARG A 666 2.38 3.92 13.99
N LEU A 667 1.52 3.16 13.30
CA LEU A 667 1.50 1.70 13.36
C LEU A 667 2.89 1.11 13.12
N ASP A 668 3.52 1.51 12.02
CA ASP A 668 4.86 1.07 11.65
C ASP A 668 5.95 1.82 12.43
N LEU A 669 5.83 3.14 12.59
CA LEU A 669 6.86 3.95 13.25
C LEU A 669 7.14 3.52 14.71
N ASP A 670 6.10 3.06 15.42
CA ASP A 670 6.20 2.62 16.81
C ASP A 670 6.10 1.07 16.94
N ASP A 671 6.01 0.36 15.82
CA ASP A 671 5.91 -1.11 15.71
C ASP A 671 4.79 -1.72 16.60
N TYR A 672 3.58 -1.16 16.51
CA TYR A 672 2.42 -1.56 17.34
C TYR A 672 2.10 -3.06 17.23
N ASN A 673 2.24 -3.63 16.03
CA ASN A 673 1.95 -5.03 15.76
C ASN A 673 3.16 -5.96 15.93
N LYS A 674 4.38 -5.41 16.13
CA LYS A 674 5.64 -6.19 16.23
C LYS A 674 6.00 -6.95 14.95
N GLU A 675 5.66 -6.38 13.81
CA GLU A 675 5.80 -6.99 12.48
C GLU A 675 6.55 -6.09 11.47
N VAL A 676 7.04 -4.92 11.89
CA VAL A 676 7.70 -3.97 10.99
C VAL A 676 8.90 -4.57 10.27
N HIS A 677 9.61 -5.51 10.90
CA HIS A 677 10.75 -6.21 10.29
C HIS A 677 10.38 -6.98 9.01
N GLU A 678 9.11 -7.34 8.83
CA GLU A 678 8.58 -8.03 7.66
C GLU A 678 8.18 -7.07 6.52
N GLY A 679 8.24 -5.76 6.75
CA GLY A 679 7.78 -4.70 5.83
C GLY A 679 6.63 -3.85 6.40
N LEU A 680 6.43 -2.67 5.82
CA LEU A 680 5.44 -1.66 6.21
C LEU A 680 4.02 -2.08 5.84
N HIS A 681 3.00 -1.50 6.48
CA HIS A 681 1.59 -1.79 6.20
C HIS A 681 1.00 -0.74 5.23
N ILE A 682 1.47 -0.75 3.98
CA ILE A 682 1.22 0.28 2.97
C ILE A 682 -0.27 0.55 2.74
N THR A 683 -1.10 -0.48 2.58
CA THR A 683 -2.54 -0.25 2.32
C THR A 683 -3.25 0.43 3.49
N SER A 684 -2.82 0.16 4.74
CA SER A 684 -3.37 0.81 5.93
C SER A 684 -3.00 2.28 6.07
N MET A 685 -1.93 2.73 5.39
CA MET A 685 -1.53 4.13 5.38
C MET A 685 -2.57 5.02 4.73
N ALA A 686 -3.37 4.49 3.79
CA ALA A 686 -4.52 5.20 3.23
C ALA A 686 -5.61 5.44 4.30
N GLY A 687 -5.81 4.47 5.20
CA GLY A 687 -6.70 4.61 6.35
C GLY A 687 -6.31 5.74 7.31
N THR A 688 -5.03 6.05 7.45
CA THR A 688 -4.58 7.22 8.22
C THR A 688 -5.04 8.53 7.58
N TRP A 689 -4.90 8.66 6.25
CA TRP A 689 -5.41 9.81 5.52
C TRP A 689 -6.94 9.93 5.65
N MET A 690 -7.66 8.82 5.50
CA MET A 690 -9.12 8.77 5.65
C MET A 690 -9.56 9.21 7.07
N SER A 691 -8.81 8.83 8.11
CA SER A 691 -9.10 9.24 9.49
C SER A 691 -9.09 10.76 9.68
N ILE A 692 -8.25 11.48 8.92
CA ILE A 692 -8.22 12.94 8.97
C ILE A 692 -9.29 13.54 8.07
N VAL A 693 -9.40 13.10 6.81
CA VAL A 693 -10.30 13.75 5.83
C VAL A 693 -11.76 13.37 6.06
N GLU A 694 -12.05 12.07 6.18
CA GLU A 694 -13.41 11.55 6.39
C GLU A 694 -13.78 11.48 7.88
N GLY A 695 -12.80 11.35 8.78
CA GLY A 695 -13.03 11.37 10.23
C GLY A 695 -13.09 12.78 10.77
N PHE A 696 -11.94 13.41 11.00
CA PHE A 696 -11.85 14.74 11.61
C PHE A 696 -12.45 15.84 10.72
N GLY A 697 -12.16 15.87 9.42
CA GLY A 697 -12.79 16.80 8.48
C GLY A 697 -14.28 16.51 8.25
N GLY A 698 -14.76 15.31 8.61
CA GLY A 698 -16.14 14.90 8.40
C GLY A 698 -16.55 14.90 6.92
N MET A 699 -15.60 14.77 5.99
CA MET A 699 -15.87 14.86 4.55
C MET A 699 -16.81 13.73 4.09
N ARG A 700 -17.90 14.09 3.41
CA ARG A 700 -18.84 13.17 2.73
C ARG A 700 -19.24 13.76 1.38
N ILE A 701 -19.83 12.92 0.52
CA ILE A 701 -20.54 13.38 -0.69
C ILE A 701 -22.05 13.28 -0.42
N LYS A 702 -22.74 14.42 -0.34
CA LYS A 702 -24.19 14.49 -0.15
C LYS A 702 -24.82 15.28 -1.29
N ASN A 703 -25.88 14.76 -1.90
CA ASN A 703 -26.57 15.43 -3.02
C ASN A 703 -25.62 15.90 -4.13
N SER A 704 -24.60 15.08 -4.46
CA SER A 704 -23.55 15.40 -5.43
C SER A 704 -22.64 16.59 -5.08
N MET A 705 -22.69 17.09 -3.84
CA MET A 705 -21.83 18.15 -3.29
C MET A 705 -20.88 17.58 -2.22
N LEU A 706 -19.76 18.26 -2.01
CA LEU A 706 -18.93 18.04 -0.82
C LEU A 706 -19.69 18.48 0.43
N SER A 707 -19.59 17.71 1.50
CA SER A 707 -20.14 18.01 2.82
C SER A 707 -19.05 17.86 3.86
N PHE A 708 -18.96 18.80 4.80
CA PHE A 708 -18.01 18.78 5.91
C PHE A 708 -18.73 18.96 7.24
N THR A 709 -18.21 18.28 8.27
CA THR A 709 -18.59 18.45 9.67
C THR A 709 -17.29 18.43 10.48
N PRO A 710 -16.47 19.50 10.37
CA PRO A 710 -15.09 19.50 10.87
C PRO A 710 -15.02 19.39 12.38
N LYS A 711 -14.07 18.63 12.88
CA LYS A 711 -13.78 18.43 14.30
C LYS A 711 -12.28 18.39 14.50
N ILE A 712 -11.83 18.93 15.62
CA ILE A 712 -10.41 19.00 15.95
C ILE A 712 -10.12 18.31 17.29
N PRO A 713 -9.13 17.39 17.35
CA PRO A 713 -8.65 16.85 18.62
C PRO A 713 -8.04 17.95 19.49
N LYS A 714 -8.22 17.88 20.81
CA LYS A 714 -7.65 18.85 21.79
C LYS A 714 -6.12 18.96 21.76
N GLN A 715 -5.45 17.99 21.16
CA GLN A 715 -3.99 17.91 21.03
C GLN A 715 -3.46 18.75 19.87
N TRP A 716 -4.31 19.17 18.93
CA TRP A 716 -3.90 19.89 17.73
C TRP A 716 -4.35 21.35 17.82
N GLU A 717 -3.45 22.28 17.49
CA GLU A 717 -3.79 23.70 17.36
C GLU A 717 -4.58 23.96 16.06
N GLY A 718 -4.30 23.16 15.04
CA GLY A 718 -4.98 23.20 13.75
C GLY A 718 -4.50 22.11 12.82
N TYR A 719 -5.27 21.82 11.78
CA TYR A 719 -4.85 20.94 10.70
C TYR A 719 -5.38 21.43 9.34
N SER A 720 -4.68 21.09 8.27
CA SER A 720 -5.14 21.38 6.91
C SER A 720 -4.93 20.22 5.97
N PHE A 721 -5.81 20.09 4.98
CA PHE A 721 -5.64 19.13 3.89
C PHE A 721 -6.21 19.71 2.59
N LYS A 722 -5.74 19.20 1.45
CA LYS A 722 -6.29 19.51 0.13
C LYS A 722 -7.01 18.29 -0.44
N ILE A 723 -8.07 18.55 -1.21
CA ILE A 723 -8.75 17.54 -2.03
C ILE A 723 -8.99 18.10 -3.42
N ASN A 724 -8.81 17.26 -4.43
CA ASN A 724 -9.24 17.51 -5.78
C ASN A 724 -10.66 16.95 -5.92
N PHE A 725 -11.64 17.82 -6.15
CA PHE A 725 -13.01 17.43 -6.40
C PHE A 725 -13.44 18.00 -7.76
N ARG A 726 -13.58 17.12 -8.75
CA ARG A 726 -14.00 17.46 -10.12
C ARG A 726 -13.11 18.53 -10.78
N ASN A 727 -11.79 18.38 -10.63
CA ASN A 727 -10.74 19.27 -11.14
C ASN A 727 -10.67 20.65 -10.48
N GLN A 728 -11.30 20.81 -9.31
CA GLN A 728 -11.13 21.98 -8.46
C GLN A 728 -10.45 21.56 -7.16
N ILE A 729 -9.43 22.30 -6.75
CA ILE A 729 -8.66 21.98 -5.55
C ILE A 729 -9.22 22.81 -4.40
N LEU A 730 -9.80 22.12 -3.41
CA LEU A 730 -10.30 22.71 -2.19
C LEU A 730 -9.31 22.42 -1.06
N LYS A 731 -8.79 23.47 -0.43
CA LYS A 731 -8.01 23.37 0.80
C LYS A 731 -8.90 23.69 1.99
N VAL A 732 -8.91 22.78 2.96
CA VAL A 732 -9.67 22.92 4.21
C VAL A 732 -8.66 23.18 5.33
N ASN A 733 -8.87 24.25 6.10
CA ASN A 733 -8.07 24.57 7.29
C ASN A 733 -9.00 24.58 8.49
N VAL A 734 -8.68 23.82 9.52
CA VAL A 734 -9.50 23.67 10.73
C VAL A 734 -8.66 24.07 11.93
N SER A 735 -9.22 24.89 12.80
CA SER A 735 -8.67 25.29 14.09
C SER A 735 -9.74 25.11 15.17
N HIS A 736 -9.41 25.43 16.43
CA HIS A 736 -10.40 25.44 17.50
C HIS A 736 -11.46 26.54 17.35
N ASP A 737 -11.13 27.64 16.67
CA ASP A 737 -11.98 28.84 16.61
C ASP A 737 -12.79 28.93 15.30
N GLU A 738 -12.26 28.39 14.20
CA GLU A 738 -12.86 28.51 12.88
C GLU A 738 -12.45 27.38 11.92
N THR A 739 -13.30 27.15 10.91
CA THR A 739 -12.95 26.40 9.70
C THR A 739 -12.95 27.33 8.49
N LYS A 740 -11.90 27.23 7.67
CA LYS A 740 -11.72 28.00 6.44
C LYS A 740 -11.60 27.11 5.23
N PHE A 741 -12.23 27.54 4.15
CA PHE A 741 -12.15 26.91 2.84
C PHE A 741 -11.46 27.85 1.86
N GLU A 742 -10.45 27.33 1.17
CA GLU A 742 -9.74 28.03 0.11
C GLU A 742 -9.92 27.23 -1.19
N LEU A 743 -10.50 27.85 -2.20
CA LEU A 743 -10.72 27.23 -3.51
C LEU A 743 -9.68 27.74 -4.52
N GLU A 744 -8.88 26.82 -5.05
CA GLU A 744 -8.03 27.07 -6.21
C GLU A 744 -8.84 26.79 -7.48
N GLY A 745 -8.98 27.78 -8.36
CA GLY A 745 -9.74 27.66 -9.60
C GLY A 745 -10.26 28.98 -10.15
N ASN A 746 -11.22 28.90 -11.06
CA ASN A 746 -11.88 30.05 -11.68
C ASN A 746 -13.41 30.04 -11.55
N GLU A 747 -13.99 28.99 -10.98
CA GLU A 747 -15.44 28.80 -10.82
C GLU A 747 -15.78 28.57 -9.35
N SER A 748 -16.86 29.16 -8.86
CA SER A 748 -17.36 28.96 -7.50
C SER A 748 -17.74 27.50 -7.24
N MET A 749 -17.61 27.05 -6.00
CA MET A 749 -18.02 25.71 -5.57
C MET A 749 -19.10 25.77 -4.49
N GLU A 750 -20.21 25.06 -4.71
CA GLU A 750 -21.21 24.81 -3.66
C GLU A 750 -20.79 23.61 -2.79
N LEU A 751 -20.79 23.81 -1.48
CA LEU A 751 -20.55 22.75 -0.50
C LEU A 751 -21.46 22.89 0.72
N LEU A 752 -21.59 21.82 1.50
CA LEU A 752 -22.32 21.82 2.77
C LEU A 752 -21.33 21.86 3.94
N VAL A 753 -21.55 22.78 4.89
CA VAL A 753 -20.83 22.80 6.18
C VAL A 753 -21.88 22.70 7.29
N ASP A 754 -21.81 21.63 8.08
CA ASP A 754 -22.82 21.33 9.11
C ASP A 754 -24.24 21.37 8.54
N ASP A 755 -24.41 20.75 7.36
CA ASP A 755 -25.63 20.69 6.55
C ASP A 755 -26.14 22.05 6.02
N ASN A 756 -25.39 23.14 6.18
CA ASN A 756 -25.70 24.45 5.60
C ASN A 756 -24.97 24.67 4.28
N LEU A 757 -25.69 25.14 3.26
CA LEU A 757 -25.12 25.48 1.95
C LEU A 757 -24.18 26.69 2.05
N GLN A 758 -22.97 26.54 1.55
CA GLN A 758 -21.95 27.58 1.40
C GLN A 758 -21.50 27.62 -0.07
N VAL A 759 -21.21 28.81 -0.58
CA VAL A 759 -20.70 29.03 -1.93
C VAL A 759 -19.30 29.60 -1.81
N ILE A 760 -18.28 28.81 -2.12
CA ILE A 760 -16.88 29.23 -2.00
C ILE A 760 -16.42 29.86 -3.31
N GLU A 761 -16.02 31.13 -3.26
CA GLU A 761 -15.46 31.82 -4.43
C GLU A 761 -13.95 31.55 -4.61
N PRO A 762 -13.45 31.40 -5.85
CA PRO A 762 -12.03 31.14 -6.10
C PRO A 762 -11.12 32.28 -5.63
N ASN A 763 -9.94 31.94 -5.13
CA ASN A 763 -8.93 32.89 -4.64
C ASN A 763 -9.41 33.83 -3.51
N ASN A 764 -10.55 33.54 -2.89
CA ASN A 764 -11.02 34.17 -1.66
C ASN A 764 -10.95 33.16 -0.50
N ILE A 765 -10.69 33.67 0.71
CA ILE A 765 -10.77 32.89 1.95
C ILE A 765 -12.15 33.11 2.54
N GLU A 766 -12.95 32.06 2.63
CA GLU A 766 -14.24 32.13 3.31
C GLU A 766 -14.17 31.50 4.70
N ASN A 767 -14.54 32.30 5.71
CA ASN A 767 -14.56 31.89 7.09
C ASN A 767 -15.96 31.39 7.43
N VAL A 768 -16.07 30.16 7.92
CA VAL A 768 -17.30 29.64 8.50
C VAL A 768 -17.09 29.60 10.01
N SER A 769 -17.78 30.47 10.74
CA SER A 769 -17.86 30.41 12.20
C SER A 769 -18.66 29.17 12.58
N GLY A 770 -18.01 28.23 13.28
CA GLY A 770 -18.63 27.01 13.80
C GLY A 770 -19.54 27.22 14.99
#